data_AF-A0A4U1IMJ2-F1
#
_entry.id   AF-A0A4U1IMJ2-F1
#
_cell.length_a   1.000
_cell.length_b   1.000
_cell.length_c   1.000
_cell.angle_alpha   90.00
_cell.angle_beta   90.00
_cell.angle_gamma   90.00
#
_symmetry.space_group_name_H-M   'P 1'
#
loop_
_entity.id
_entity.type
_entity.pdbx_description
1 polymer ?
#
loop_
_entity_poly.entity_id
_entity_poly.type
_entity_poly.pdbx_seq_one_letter_code
_entity_poly.pdbx_strand_id
1 'polypeptide(L)'
;MRREGVFAGPGRLRQNGRFTMRRYLGYSILGSLACLLALNAGCEGEDLNTGGTGGSGLTTNTGSAGAGAGTGGAGGIVQESFIRIHYRLQDGGDPKSWGVHFWGAGSTSPAWGTPQVFDGTDEFGVYTDVRVTVTGDADDAWLGLIPVQCSNGDCKKDVETGVRFVDLTKNAQDANVAECWITQGQAVSTTPPAAAGPAYEISRPKDFIDLGNGSVRMMFRVAKGSTGTVEYGAAAGTLDKKATWTSADDINKNGLVITGLTPGEAMYYRISTKLDVDGQTLEDTSDVLDLKPISYTSITDAADWASWGSKGIMYQLIVRTFADGGATKAVGDSKTESGIDTTKMDGVGDLVGLRKALPYLKELGADAIWMTPVFKAKSYHGYDTTDFYDIDPSVGTRKDFTDLTEAAHAAGIKIILDLVQNHVADVNPWFVAGADPKHADYDKYHDWFVWSDQYSNMLADGHPWDGSAVMWACKNYQCYHQIFGGPMPELNYRNPAVRAEMKKISQHWIDLGADGYRLDASKHIDQFDDNAKISLDKHGTHVWWKEFNHFVKKEVVRPAGSAAVLLTGENRWDDPAQYGEMMPYGGDMDSQFDFPFRSIVGNFVNGQAGEAIDFVGYVNKVQADLAAGGNGGSPHHYLERFLSNHDLERPATQFEGAGAALDAKLKQAATIVLTVPGMPVIYYGEEFGKKGKRDKFLGNEAWDRDELIREPMSWFETNVFAGDKTAAWNIDAAATNEANKDVLPFAGVGITVAPNPEYPFVKFMAEQEPASWAAQETDASSLLHHYRKLVAIRKAHAVFTDLAATITLVKNTADVYEYKLQSGAETISVVLNRTSTPQPIPWGAAATELLTGMTGMSFDVPAYGAIIVQNN
;
A
#
# COMPACT_ATOMS: atom_id res chain seq x y z
N MET A 1 -24.04 -3.27 50.83
CA MET A 1 -25.33 -3.98 50.92
C MET A 1 -25.29 -5.16 49.98
N ARG A 2 -25.61 -6.35 50.51
CA ARG A 2 -25.59 -7.64 49.83
C ARG A 2 -26.70 -7.74 48.78
N ARG A 3 -26.46 -8.46 47.68
CA ARG A 3 -27.23 -9.70 47.36
C ARG A 3 -26.58 -10.46 46.20
N GLU A 4 -26.30 -11.71 46.50
CA GLU A 4 -25.88 -12.80 45.61
C GLU A 4 -27.06 -13.31 44.77
N GLY A 5 -26.73 -14.03 43.69
CA GLY A 5 -27.65 -14.87 42.94
C GLY A 5 -26.91 -15.79 41.96
N VAL A 6 -26.58 -16.99 42.43
CA VAL A 6 -26.04 -18.14 41.69
C VAL A 6 -27.18 -18.92 41.03
N PHE A 7 -27.02 -19.47 39.82
CA PHE A 7 -27.28 -20.89 39.47
C PHE A 7 -27.00 -21.25 37.98
N ALA A 8 -26.10 -22.24 37.82
CA ALA A 8 -26.00 -23.36 36.86
C ALA A 8 -26.47 -23.28 35.38
N GLY A 9 -25.61 -23.79 34.46
CA GLY A 9 -25.98 -24.30 33.12
C GLY A 9 -26.51 -25.74 33.15
N PRO A 10 -26.49 -26.56 32.07
CA PRO A 10 -26.08 -26.30 30.67
C PRO A 10 -27.16 -26.69 29.62
N GLY A 11 -27.01 -26.24 28.36
CA GLY A 11 -27.90 -26.67 27.27
C GLY A 11 -27.31 -26.44 25.88
N ARG A 12 -26.90 -27.54 25.22
CA ARG A 12 -26.55 -27.56 23.79
C ARG A 12 -27.78 -27.30 22.94
N LEU A 13 -27.71 -26.35 22.00
CA LEU A 13 -28.53 -26.35 20.79
C LEU A 13 -27.68 -25.88 19.60
N ARG A 14 -27.51 -26.78 18.63
CA ARG A 14 -27.12 -26.48 17.25
C ARG A 14 -28.32 -25.84 16.55
N GLN A 15 -28.13 -24.75 15.81
CA GLN A 15 -28.72 -24.57 14.47
C GLN A 15 -28.22 -23.28 13.79
N ASN A 16 -27.66 -23.47 12.59
CA ASN A 16 -27.79 -22.70 11.35
C ASN A 16 -27.53 -21.18 11.38
N GLY A 17 -26.35 -20.81 10.87
CA GLY A 17 -26.03 -19.46 10.44
C GLY A 17 -26.88 -19.00 9.25
N ARG A 18 -27.37 -17.78 9.36
CA ARG A 18 -27.77 -16.93 8.23
C ARG A 18 -26.96 -15.65 8.33
N PHE A 19 -26.15 -15.42 7.30
CA PHE A 19 -25.47 -14.17 7.03
C PHE A 19 -26.49 -13.05 6.79
N THR A 20 -26.33 -11.92 7.47
CA THR A 20 -27.02 -10.67 7.15
C THR A 20 -25.99 -9.68 6.60
N MET A 21 -25.99 -9.51 5.28
CA MET A 21 -25.36 -8.37 4.60
C MET A 21 -26.10 -7.08 5.00
N ARG A 22 -25.37 -6.09 5.49
CA ARG A 22 -25.84 -4.69 5.50
C ARG A 22 -25.10 -3.92 4.40
N ARG A 23 -25.88 -3.48 3.41
CA ARG A 23 -25.50 -2.48 2.40
C ARG A 23 -25.22 -1.15 3.10
N TYR A 24 -24.15 -0.46 2.69
CA TYR A 24 -23.97 0.98 2.93
C TYR A 24 -23.69 1.67 1.60
N LEU A 25 -24.55 2.65 1.31
CA LEU A 25 -24.52 3.60 0.21
C LEU A 25 -23.87 4.89 0.73
N GLY A 26 -23.09 5.58 -0.10
CA GLY A 26 -22.94 7.04 -0.02
C GLY A 26 -21.53 7.58 -0.29
N TYR A 27 -21.34 8.22 -1.46
CA TYR A 27 -20.43 9.35 -1.67
C TYR A 27 -20.94 10.26 -2.80
N SER A 28 -20.46 11.51 -2.77
CA SER A 28 -20.81 12.75 -3.51
C SER A 28 -21.99 13.53 -2.86
N ILE A 29 -21.91 14.81 -2.48
CA ILE A 29 -21.17 15.99 -2.99
C ILE A 29 -20.91 16.97 -1.82
N LEU A 30 -19.78 17.69 -1.81
CA LEU A 30 -19.56 18.91 -1.01
C LEU A 30 -19.58 20.14 -1.94
N GLY A 31 -20.28 21.20 -1.52
CA GLY A 31 -20.30 22.50 -2.19
C GLY A 31 -20.96 23.60 -1.33
N SER A 32 -20.15 24.23 -0.47
CA SER A 32 -20.20 25.63 0.01
C SER A 32 -21.44 26.13 0.78
N LEU A 33 -21.39 26.19 2.12
CA LEU A 33 -21.03 27.34 3.00
C LEU A 33 -22.12 28.40 3.23
N ALA A 34 -22.67 28.47 4.47
CA ALA A 34 -22.56 29.60 5.41
C ALA A 34 -23.78 29.80 6.35
N CYS A 35 -23.46 30.18 7.60
CA CYS A 35 -24.28 30.81 8.64
C CYS A 35 -25.15 29.98 9.61
N LEU A 36 -24.51 29.64 10.74
CA LEU A 36 -24.84 30.03 12.12
C LEU A 36 -26.24 29.76 12.75
N LEU A 37 -26.18 28.92 13.79
CA LEU A 37 -26.69 29.10 15.16
C LEU A 37 -28.21 29.09 15.48
N ALA A 38 -28.59 28.02 16.19
CA ALA A 38 -29.33 28.00 17.47
C ALA A 38 -30.81 28.42 17.50
N LEU A 39 -31.72 27.47 17.77
CA LEU A 39 -32.36 27.25 19.09
C LEU A 39 -33.58 26.32 19.02
N ASN A 40 -33.75 25.60 20.13
CA ASN A 40 -34.86 24.75 20.53
C ASN A 40 -36.23 25.44 20.52
N ALA A 41 -37.26 24.64 20.20
CA ALA A 41 -38.58 24.52 20.83
C ALA A 41 -39.42 25.78 21.14
N GLY A 42 -40.67 25.79 20.65
CA GLY A 42 -41.74 26.63 21.22
C GLY A 42 -42.97 26.76 20.31
N CYS A 43 -44.09 26.23 20.78
CA CYS A 43 -45.42 26.33 20.18
C CYS A 43 -46.06 27.74 20.27
N GLU A 44 -47.14 27.89 19.49
CA GLU A 44 -48.33 28.77 19.68
C GLU A 44 -48.27 30.27 19.32
N GLY A 45 -49.31 30.70 18.58
CA GLY A 45 -50.01 31.95 18.90
C GLY A 45 -50.20 33.01 17.80
N GLU A 46 -51.28 32.87 17.03
CA GLU A 46 -52.26 33.90 16.61
C GLU A 46 -51.85 35.22 15.88
N ASP A 47 -52.47 35.35 14.70
CA ASP A 47 -53.18 36.51 14.12
C ASP A 47 -52.57 37.93 14.19
N LEU A 48 -52.41 38.54 13.00
CA LEU A 48 -53.25 39.67 12.60
C LEU A 48 -53.11 40.02 11.11
N ASN A 49 -54.29 40.25 10.54
CA ASN A 49 -54.67 40.47 9.16
C ASN A 49 -54.30 41.91 8.67
N THR A 50 -53.94 42.10 7.41
CA THR A 50 -54.58 43.07 6.46
C THR A 50 -53.83 43.18 5.11
N GLY A 51 -54.52 42.76 4.04
CA GLY A 51 -54.67 43.58 2.83
C GLY A 51 -53.72 43.39 1.63
N GLY A 52 -54.21 42.68 0.60
CA GLY A 52 -54.21 43.26 -0.76
C GLY A 52 -53.38 42.62 -1.89
N THR A 53 -53.91 41.52 -2.45
CA THR A 53 -53.96 41.16 -3.88
C THR A 53 -52.69 40.94 -4.72
N GLY A 54 -52.53 39.71 -5.23
CA GLY A 54 -51.99 39.48 -6.57
C GLY A 54 -51.28 38.15 -6.86
N GLY A 55 -52.03 37.08 -7.14
CA GLY A 55 -51.69 36.13 -8.23
C GLY A 55 -50.93 34.83 -7.92
N SER A 56 -51.70 33.73 -7.95
CA SER A 56 -51.33 32.34 -8.32
C SER A 56 -50.28 31.58 -7.50
N GLY A 57 -50.76 30.89 -6.46
CA GLY A 57 -50.10 29.73 -5.87
C GLY A 57 -50.50 28.42 -6.57
N LEU A 58 -49.62 27.43 -6.50
CA LEU A 58 -49.95 26.01 -6.65
C LEU A 58 -49.57 25.32 -5.34
N THR A 59 -50.63 24.97 -4.62
CA THR A 59 -50.67 24.35 -3.30
C THR A 59 -50.22 22.89 -3.34
N THR A 60 -49.37 22.52 -2.38
CA THR A 60 -49.28 21.16 -1.84
C THR A 60 -50.59 20.80 -1.16
N ASN A 61 -51.16 19.64 -1.46
CA ASN A 61 -52.32 19.11 -0.74
C ASN A 61 -52.06 17.67 -0.30
N THR A 62 -51.79 17.50 1.00
CA THR A 62 -51.89 16.23 1.71
C THR A 62 -53.32 16.07 2.21
N GLY A 63 -54.02 15.02 1.77
CA GLY A 63 -55.36 14.68 2.25
C GLY A 63 -55.55 13.16 2.32
N SER A 64 -55.70 12.66 3.53
CA SER A 64 -56.02 11.26 3.87
C SER A 64 -57.52 10.97 3.72
N ALA A 65 -57.91 9.85 3.11
CA ALA A 65 -59.18 9.16 3.37
C ALA A 65 -59.20 7.70 2.84
N GLY A 66 -59.57 6.77 3.73
CA GLY A 66 -60.63 5.77 3.50
C GLY A 66 -60.38 4.59 2.56
N ALA A 67 -60.44 3.38 3.13
CA ALA A 67 -60.41 2.09 2.45
C ALA A 67 -61.54 1.87 1.41
N GLY A 68 -61.20 1.21 0.30
CA GLY A 68 -62.14 0.63 -0.67
C GLY A 68 -61.42 -0.37 -1.58
N ALA A 69 -61.85 -1.62 -1.56
CA ALA A 69 -61.37 -2.66 -2.47
C ALA A 69 -61.88 -2.42 -3.90
N GLY A 70 -61.00 -2.46 -4.90
CA GLY A 70 -61.35 -2.32 -6.31
C GLY A 70 -60.18 -2.64 -7.24
N THR A 71 -60.31 -3.76 -7.95
CA THR A 71 -59.68 -4.22 -9.21
C THR A 71 -58.55 -3.39 -9.87
N GLY A 72 -57.50 -4.10 -10.28
CA GLY A 72 -56.25 -3.57 -10.82
C GLY A 72 -56.34 -2.64 -12.03
N GLY A 73 -55.40 -1.71 -12.04
CA GLY A 73 -55.00 -0.83 -13.14
C GLY A 73 -53.57 -0.36 -12.86
N ALA A 74 -52.71 -0.39 -13.88
CA ALA A 74 -51.29 -0.05 -13.80
C ALA A 74 -51.08 1.38 -13.27
N GLY A 75 -50.33 1.53 -12.18
CA GLY A 75 -49.92 2.83 -11.64
C GLY A 75 -48.46 3.11 -12.02
N GLY A 76 -48.26 3.98 -13.00
CA GLY A 76 -46.93 4.46 -13.41
C GLY A 76 -46.29 5.33 -12.34
N ILE A 77 -45.00 5.09 -12.06
CA ILE A 77 -44.14 5.98 -11.28
C ILE A 77 -43.74 7.14 -12.20
N VAL A 78 -43.92 8.39 -11.77
CA VAL A 78 -43.31 9.56 -12.41
C VAL A 78 -42.11 9.97 -11.58
N GLN A 79 -40.90 9.82 -12.11
CA GLN A 79 -39.65 10.25 -11.48
C GLN A 79 -38.98 11.29 -12.39
N GLU A 80 -38.71 12.48 -11.87
CA GLU A 80 -37.82 13.44 -12.53
C GLU A 80 -36.38 13.01 -12.26
N SER A 81 -35.60 12.82 -13.32
CA SER A 81 -34.20 12.37 -13.25
C SER A 81 -33.34 13.21 -14.19
N PHE A 82 -32.04 13.28 -13.90
CA PHE A 82 -31.04 13.81 -14.83
C PHE A 82 -30.29 12.66 -15.49
N ILE A 83 -29.92 12.86 -16.75
CA ILE A 83 -29.01 11.98 -17.49
C ILE A 83 -27.77 12.79 -17.82
N ARG A 84 -26.60 12.30 -17.38
CA ARG A 84 -25.32 12.91 -17.72
C ARG A 84 -24.83 12.40 -19.06
N ILE A 85 -24.50 13.31 -19.97
CA ILE A 85 -24.04 12.99 -21.32
C ILE A 85 -22.61 13.47 -21.49
N HIS A 86 -21.67 12.54 -21.62
CA HIS A 86 -20.28 12.84 -21.95
C HIS A 86 -20.09 12.83 -23.46
N TYR A 87 -19.31 13.77 -23.98
CA TYR A 87 -18.95 13.82 -25.39
C TYR A 87 -17.44 13.89 -25.59
N ARG A 88 -16.93 13.05 -26.50
CA ARG A 88 -15.50 12.94 -26.84
C ARG A 88 -15.31 13.08 -28.35
N LEU A 89 -14.40 13.96 -28.76
CA LEU A 89 -13.98 14.06 -30.16
C LEU A 89 -12.91 12.99 -30.48
N GLN A 90 -13.00 12.37 -31.66
CA GLN A 90 -12.06 11.30 -32.06
C GLN A 90 -10.63 11.84 -32.25
N ASP A 91 -10.51 13.09 -32.66
CA ASP A 91 -9.24 13.80 -32.86
C ASP A 91 -8.66 14.41 -31.57
N GLY A 92 -9.30 14.21 -30.41
CA GLY A 92 -8.88 14.79 -29.14
C GLY A 92 -9.06 16.31 -29.03
N GLY A 93 -9.86 16.92 -29.93
CA GLY A 93 -10.29 18.31 -29.83
C GLY A 93 -11.13 18.60 -28.58
N ASP A 94 -11.46 19.87 -28.34
CA ASP A 94 -12.25 20.30 -27.18
C ASP A 94 -13.77 20.06 -27.42
N PRO A 95 -14.42 19.13 -26.68
CA PRO A 95 -15.86 18.88 -26.80
C PRO A 95 -16.73 20.08 -26.40
N LYS A 96 -16.20 21.07 -25.66
CA LYS A 96 -16.91 22.31 -25.31
C LYS A 96 -17.24 23.17 -26.53
N SER A 97 -16.57 22.92 -27.67
CA SER A 97 -16.89 23.55 -28.95
C SER A 97 -18.12 22.95 -29.66
N TRP A 98 -18.73 21.92 -29.06
CA TRP A 98 -19.92 21.23 -29.55
C TRP A 98 -21.08 21.41 -28.55
N GLY A 99 -22.29 21.09 -29.02
CA GLY A 99 -23.46 20.94 -28.16
C GLY A 99 -24.27 19.71 -28.55
N VAL A 100 -25.38 19.46 -27.87
CA VAL A 100 -26.27 18.32 -28.08
C VAL A 100 -27.72 18.77 -28.19
N HIS A 101 -28.42 18.20 -29.17
CA HIS A 101 -29.88 18.18 -29.22
C HIS A 101 -30.40 16.86 -28.65
N PHE A 102 -31.48 16.91 -27.89
CA PHE A 102 -32.08 15.74 -27.27
C PHE A 102 -33.62 15.78 -27.32
N TRP A 103 -34.29 14.64 -27.31
CA TRP A 103 -35.76 14.55 -27.29
C TRP A 103 -36.24 13.17 -26.82
N GLY A 104 -37.50 13.03 -26.41
CA GLY A 104 -38.08 11.78 -25.90
C GLY A 104 -38.20 11.74 -24.36
N ALA A 105 -38.85 10.71 -23.81
CA ALA A 105 -39.05 10.48 -22.37
C ALA A 105 -39.40 11.72 -21.51
N GLY A 106 -40.36 12.53 -21.98
CA GLY A 106 -40.81 13.73 -21.26
C GLY A 106 -39.77 14.87 -21.16
N SER A 107 -38.64 14.78 -21.86
CA SER A 107 -37.62 15.82 -21.89
C SER A 107 -38.06 17.05 -22.70
N THR A 108 -37.76 18.24 -22.19
CA THR A 108 -37.92 19.50 -22.93
C THR A 108 -36.66 19.79 -23.73
N SER A 109 -36.68 19.40 -25.01
CA SER A 109 -35.65 19.73 -25.99
C SER A 109 -35.46 21.26 -26.11
N PRO A 110 -34.22 21.77 -26.24
CA PRO A 110 -33.99 23.13 -26.74
C PRO A 110 -34.63 23.32 -28.11
N ALA A 111 -35.00 24.55 -28.47
CA ALA A 111 -35.51 24.83 -29.81
C ALA A 111 -34.50 24.35 -30.87
N TRP A 112 -34.98 23.61 -31.88
CA TRP A 112 -34.15 23.14 -33.00
C TRP A 112 -33.44 24.34 -33.65
N GLY A 113 -32.11 24.43 -33.46
CA GLY A 113 -31.28 25.58 -33.82
C GLY A 113 -30.32 26.05 -32.72
N THR A 114 -30.64 25.80 -31.43
CA THR A 114 -29.74 26.10 -30.30
C THR A 114 -29.46 24.82 -29.51
N PRO A 115 -28.27 24.22 -29.61
CA PRO A 115 -27.94 23.01 -28.84
C PRO A 115 -27.62 23.35 -27.38
N GLN A 116 -27.80 22.37 -26.48
CA GLN A 116 -27.28 22.46 -25.13
C GLN A 116 -25.77 22.24 -25.16
N VAL A 117 -25.00 23.10 -24.52
CA VAL A 117 -23.52 23.03 -24.53
C VAL A 117 -23.01 21.99 -23.54
N PHE A 118 -21.86 21.38 -23.85
CA PHE A 118 -21.11 20.55 -22.89
C PHE A 118 -20.26 21.47 -22.00
N ASP A 119 -20.77 21.87 -20.83
CA ASP A 119 -20.14 22.84 -19.94
C ASP A 119 -19.59 22.26 -18.62
N GLY A 120 -19.99 21.03 -18.27
CA GLY A 120 -19.48 20.27 -17.13
C GLY A 120 -18.12 19.62 -17.40
N THR A 121 -17.37 19.28 -16.34
CA THR A 121 -16.13 18.50 -16.45
C THR A 121 -15.94 17.65 -15.20
N ASP A 122 -15.62 16.37 -15.36
CA ASP A 122 -15.27 15.43 -14.29
C ASP A 122 -14.09 14.52 -14.71
N GLU A 123 -13.83 13.46 -13.94
CA GLU A 123 -12.76 12.48 -14.18
C GLU A 123 -12.91 11.69 -15.50
N PHE A 124 -14.11 11.68 -16.10
CA PHE A 124 -14.41 11.07 -17.39
C PHE A 124 -14.49 12.08 -18.54
N GLY A 125 -14.20 13.36 -18.28
CA GLY A 125 -14.07 14.43 -19.27
C GLY A 125 -15.23 15.43 -19.28
N VAL A 126 -15.47 16.06 -20.44
CA VAL A 126 -16.53 17.08 -20.59
C VAL A 126 -17.92 16.43 -20.70
N TYR A 127 -18.90 16.97 -19.97
CA TYR A 127 -20.27 16.46 -19.95
C TYR A 127 -21.33 17.57 -19.96
N THR A 128 -22.59 17.20 -20.16
CA THR A 128 -23.78 18.01 -19.90
C THR A 128 -24.89 17.18 -19.27
N ASP A 129 -25.68 17.77 -18.37
CA ASP A 129 -26.81 17.07 -17.73
C ASP A 129 -28.13 17.42 -18.43
N VAL A 130 -28.90 16.40 -18.82
CA VAL A 130 -30.21 16.52 -19.48
C VAL A 130 -31.32 16.06 -18.54
N ARG A 131 -32.31 16.92 -18.31
CA ARG A 131 -33.48 16.60 -17.47
C ARG A 131 -34.49 15.75 -18.25
N VAL A 132 -34.94 14.66 -17.64
CA VAL A 132 -35.94 13.73 -18.22
C VAL A 132 -37.05 13.42 -17.21
N THR A 133 -38.25 13.12 -17.71
CA THR A 133 -39.41 12.76 -16.90
C THR A 133 -40.02 11.48 -17.46
N VAL A 134 -39.77 10.34 -16.80
CA VAL A 134 -40.29 9.05 -17.25
C VAL A 134 -41.70 8.86 -16.70
N THR A 135 -42.70 8.76 -17.57
CA THR A 135 -44.10 8.46 -17.19
C THR A 135 -44.47 7.05 -17.64
N GLY A 136 -45.10 6.28 -16.76
CA GLY A 136 -45.30 4.84 -16.91
C GLY A 136 -46.09 4.40 -18.15
N ASP A 137 -45.35 3.98 -19.17
CA ASP A 137 -45.47 2.72 -19.90
C ASP A 137 -44.06 2.36 -20.39
N ALA A 138 -43.65 1.10 -20.28
CA ALA A 138 -42.27 0.67 -20.54
C ALA A 138 -41.84 0.81 -22.01
N ASP A 139 -42.79 1.02 -22.92
CA ASP A 139 -42.53 1.00 -24.36
C ASP A 139 -42.06 2.36 -24.93
N ASP A 140 -42.09 3.46 -24.15
CA ASP A 140 -41.76 4.83 -24.60
C ASP A 140 -40.67 5.55 -23.76
N ALA A 141 -39.95 4.82 -22.91
CA ALA A 141 -38.90 5.39 -22.07
C ALA A 141 -37.54 5.41 -22.78
N TRP A 142 -37.37 6.27 -23.78
CA TRP A 142 -36.10 6.47 -24.51
C TRP A 142 -35.76 7.96 -24.70
N LEU A 143 -34.47 8.27 -24.73
CA LEU A 143 -33.93 9.62 -25.01
C LEU A 143 -33.10 9.58 -26.31
N GLY A 144 -33.52 10.32 -27.33
CA GLY A 144 -32.76 10.56 -28.56
C GLY A 144 -31.74 11.68 -28.39
N LEU A 145 -30.54 11.53 -28.97
CA LEU A 145 -29.38 12.42 -28.82
C LEU A 145 -28.71 12.68 -30.18
N ILE A 146 -28.38 13.94 -30.47
CA ILE A 146 -27.59 14.36 -31.64
C ILE A 146 -26.57 15.42 -31.21
N PRO A 147 -25.28 15.07 -31.10
CA PRO A 147 -24.21 16.05 -30.98
C PRO A 147 -24.06 16.86 -32.27
N VAL A 148 -23.90 18.17 -32.12
CA VAL A 148 -23.79 19.13 -33.22
C VAL A 148 -22.72 20.17 -32.95
N GLN A 149 -22.08 20.63 -34.01
CA GLN A 149 -21.20 21.79 -34.01
C GLN A 149 -21.90 22.90 -34.78
N CYS A 150 -22.27 23.98 -34.09
CA CYS A 150 -23.01 25.08 -34.70
C CYS A 150 -22.12 26.30 -34.91
N SER A 151 -22.20 26.90 -36.10
CA SER A 151 -21.59 28.19 -36.41
C SER A 151 -22.57 29.03 -37.23
N ASN A 152 -22.87 30.25 -36.78
CA ASN A 152 -23.74 31.21 -37.47
C ASN A 152 -25.13 30.67 -37.88
N GLY A 153 -25.71 29.78 -37.07
CA GLY A 153 -27.04 29.19 -37.33
C GLY A 153 -27.03 27.92 -38.18
N ASP A 154 -25.88 27.54 -38.76
CA ASP A 154 -25.69 26.26 -39.43
C ASP A 154 -25.05 25.27 -38.47
N CYS A 155 -25.74 24.16 -38.20
CA CYS A 155 -25.29 23.10 -37.32
C CYS A 155 -24.88 21.86 -38.12
N LYS A 156 -23.60 21.50 -38.04
CA LYS A 156 -23.08 20.24 -38.56
C LYS A 156 -23.32 19.14 -37.54
N LYS A 157 -23.94 18.04 -37.95
CA LYS A 157 -24.12 16.86 -37.09
C LYS A 157 -22.83 16.08 -36.99
N ASP A 158 -22.64 15.44 -35.84
CA ASP A 158 -21.58 14.46 -35.64
C ASP A 158 -21.70 13.28 -36.62
N VAL A 159 -22.92 12.73 -36.76
CA VAL A 159 -23.25 11.68 -37.74
C VAL A 159 -24.44 12.09 -38.59
N GLU A 160 -24.32 11.95 -39.91
CA GLU A 160 -25.36 12.32 -40.89
C GLU A 160 -26.51 11.31 -40.94
N THR A 161 -26.23 10.03 -40.65
CA THR A 161 -27.20 8.93 -40.64
C THR A 161 -27.23 8.28 -39.26
N GLY A 162 -28.36 8.36 -38.57
CA GLY A 162 -28.58 7.69 -37.29
C GLY A 162 -28.82 8.68 -36.15
N VAL A 163 -30.03 8.61 -35.59
CA VAL A 163 -30.31 9.17 -34.28
C VAL A 163 -29.76 8.20 -33.24
N ARG A 164 -29.03 8.70 -32.24
CA ARG A 164 -28.55 7.86 -31.14
C ARG A 164 -29.61 7.85 -30.04
N PHE A 165 -29.91 6.69 -29.46
CA PHE A 165 -30.96 6.55 -28.44
C PHE A 165 -30.40 5.93 -27.16
N VAL A 166 -30.90 6.39 -26.00
CA VAL A 166 -30.69 5.77 -24.69
C VAL A 166 -32.00 5.13 -24.26
N ASP A 167 -31.96 3.84 -23.94
CA ASP A 167 -33.09 3.11 -23.35
C ASP A 167 -33.10 3.34 -21.83
N LEU A 168 -34.13 4.04 -21.35
CA LEU A 168 -34.26 4.42 -19.94
C LEU A 168 -34.90 3.32 -19.09
N THR A 169 -35.45 2.26 -19.70
CA THR A 169 -36.06 1.14 -18.96
C THR A 169 -35.01 0.24 -18.30
N LYS A 170 -33.82 0.14 -18.90
CA LYS A 170 -32.71 -0.70 -18.40
C LYS A 170 -31.92 -0.08 -17.26
N ASN A 171 -32.01 1.25 -17.09
CA ASN A 171 -31.33 2.01 -16.03
C ASN A 171 -32.25 2.35 -14.83
N ALA A 172 -33.53 1.98 -14.89
CA ALA A 172 -34.52 2.34 -13.86
C ALA A 172 -34.37 1.57 -12.53
N GLN A 173 -33.43 0.64 -12.40
CA GLN A 173 -33.22 -0.15 -11.17
C GLN A 173 -32.11 0.39 -10.25
N ASP A 174 -31.29 1.35 -10.70
CA ASP A 174 -30.26 1.98 -9.88
C ASP A 174 -30.62 3.44 -9.59
N ALA A 175 -30.60 3.83 -8.31
CA ALA A 175 -30.91 5.19 -7.85
C ALA A 175 -29.79 6.21 -8.14
N ASN A 176 -28.82 5.85 -8.99
CA ASN A 176 -27.73 6.70 -9.41
C ASN A 176 -28.09 7.35 -10.76
N VAL A 177 -27.72 8.62 -10.93
CA VAL A 177 -27.86 9.40 -12.17
C VAL A 177 -27.44 8.52 -13.37
N ALA A 178 -28.33 8.32 -14.34
CA ALA A 178 -28.00 7.49 -15.50
C ALA A 178 -27.03 8.26 -16.41
N GLU A 179 -25.78 7.80 -16.51
CA GLU A 179 -24.77 8.42 -17.38
C GLU A 179 -24.71 7.72 -18.75
N CYS A 180 -24.39 8.48 -19.79
CA CYS A 180 -24.12 7.96 -21.12
C CYS A 180 -22.96 8.68 -21.80
N TRP A 181 -22.29 7.98 -22.69
CA TRP A 181 -21.05 8.41 -23.32
C TRP A 181 -21.16 8.34 -24.83
N ILE A 182 -20.63 9.38 -25.47
CA ILE A 182 -20.71 9.59 -26.90
C ILE A 182 -19.30 9.91 -27.42
N THR A 183 -18.70 8.99 -28.16
CA THR A 183 -17.51 9.29 -28.97
C THR A 183 -17.97 9.77 -30.34
N GLN A 184 -17.31 10.77 -30.90
CA GLN A 184 -17.57 11.31 -32.23
C GLN A 184 -17.61 10.17 -33.26
N GLY A 185 -18.57 10.18 -34.16
CA GLY A 185 -18.79 9.14 -35.16
C GLY A 185 -19.33 7.79 -34.66
N GLN A 186 -19.50 7.57 -33.36
CA GLN A 186 -19.89 6.25 -32.80
C GLN A 186 -21.35 6.15 -32.34
N ALA A 187 -21.78 5.03 -31.74
CA ALA A 187 -23.10 4.95 -31.09
C ALA A 187 -23.06 5.54 -29.67
N VAL A 188 -24.23 5.71 -29.02
CA VAL A 188 -24.27 6.02 -27.58
C VAL A 188 -23.94 4.76 -26.78
N SER A 189 -23.11 4.89 -25.76
CA SER A 189 -22.76 3.86 -24.79
C SER A 189 -23.34 4.20 -23.43
N THR A 190 -23.81 3.21 -22.67
CA THR A 190 -24.15 3.35 -21.23
C THR A 190 -22.99 2.84 -20.35
N THR A 191 -21.78 2.90 -20.89
CA THR A 191 -20.55 2.47 -20.25
C THR A 191 -19.45 3.49 -20.61
N PRO A 192 -18.58 3.93 -19.65
CA PRO A 192 -17.55 4.96 -19.88
C PRO A 192 -16.68 4.70 -21.11
N PRO A 193 -16.01 5.70 -21.70
CA PRO A 193 -15.33 5.56 -23.00
C PRO A 193 -14.14 4.59 -22.98
N ALA A 194 -13.67 4.18 -21.80
CA ALA A 194 -12.77 3.03 -21.67
C ALA A 194 -13.45 1.70 -22.05
N ALA A 195 -14.77 1.64 -22.22
CA ALA A 195 -15.55 0.47 -22.65
C ALA A 195 -15.68 0.35 -24.16
N ALA A 196 -15.53 1.47 -24.87
CA ALA A 196 -15.73 1.59 -26.30
C ALA A 196 -14.46 2.15 -26.96
N GLY A 197 -13.30 1.68 -26.50
CA GLY A 197 -12.10 1.73 -27.34
C GLY A 197 -12.38 1.05 -28.68
N PRO A 198 -11.58 1.30 -29.73
CA PRO A 198 -11.67 0.50 -30.95
C PRO A 198 -11.70 -0.97 -30.54
N ALA A 199 -12.65 -1.72 -31.09
CA ALA A 199 -12.56 -3.16 -31.00
C ALA A 199 -11.16 -3.51 -31.53
N TYR A 200 -10.35 -4.11 -30.66
CA TYR A 200 -9.03 -4.66 -30.96
C TYR A 200 -7.89 -3.63 -31.00
N GLU A 201 -7.38 -3.20 -29.83
CA GLU A 201 -5.97 -2.82 -29.77
C GLU A 201 -5.16 -4.13 -29.67
N ILE A 202 -4.55 -4.47 -30.80
CA ILE A 202 -3.88 -5.75 -31.04
C ILE A 202 -2.41 -5.55 -30.67
N SER A 203 -2.07 -5.94 -29.44
CA SER A 203 -0.74 -5.82 -28.82
C SER A 203 -0.24 -4.40 -28.57
N ARG A 204 0.20 -4.13 -27.33
CA ARG A 204 1.06 -2.99 -27.05
C ARG A 204 2.48 -3.34 -27.50
N PRO A 205 3.14 -2.51 -28.31
CA PRO A 205 4.57 -2.67 -28.58
C PRO A 205 5.32 -2.83 -27.25
N LYS A 206 6.22 -3.81 -27.17
CA LYS A 206 7.09 -4.06 -25.99
C LYS A 206 6.38 -4.60 -24.72
N ASP A 207 5.17 -5.15 -24.82
CA ASP A 207 4.55 -5.90 -23.71
C ASP A 207 5.10 -7.36 -23.68
N PHE A 208 6.19 -7.57 -22.95
CA PHE A 208 6.78 -8.91 -22.77
C PHE A 208 7.43 -9.06 -21.40
N ILE A 209 7.56 -10.29 -20.94
CA ILE A 209 8.36 -10.60 -19.75
C ILE A 209 9.61 -11.32 -20.22
N ASP A 210 10.75 -10.66 -20.06
CA ASP A 210 12.02 -11.32 -20.24
C ASP A 210 12.27 -12.30 -19.10
N LEU A 211 12.22 -13.59 -19.41
CA LEU A 211 12.39 -14.67 -18.44
C LEU A 211 13.86 -14.91 -18.10
N GLY A 212 14.78 -14.24 -18.81
CA GLY A 212 16.22 -14.46 -18.73
C GLY A 212 16.67 -15.70 -19.50
N ASN A 213 17.98 -15.82 -19.66
CA ASN A 213 18.65 -17.01 -20.21
C ASN A 213 18.12 -17.43 -21.60
N GLY A 214 17.87 -16.43 -22.46
CA GLY A 214 17.47 -16.65 -23.84
C GLY A 214 16.00 -17.01 -24.03
N SER A 215 15.16 -16.69 -23.05
CA SER A 215 13.71 -16.92 -23.12
C SER A 215 12.93 -15.64 -22.83
N VAL A 216 11.90 -15.37 -23.63
CA VAL A 216 10.97 -14.25 -23.43
C VAL A 216 9.54 -14.77 -23.51
N ARG A 217 8.68 -14.29 -22.62
CA ARG A 217 7.24 -14.52 -22.63
C ARG A 217 6.56 -13.30 -23.23
N MET A 218 6.19 -13.41 -24.50
CA MET A 218 5.46 -12.35 -25.18
C MET A 218 4.04 -12.26 -24.64
N MET A 219 3.61 -11.06 -24.24
CA MET A 219 2.28 -10.81 -23.69
C MET A 219 1.50 -9.99 -24.70
N PHE A 220 0.34 -10.49 -25.11
CA PHE A 220 -0.54 -9.78 -26.03
C PHE A 220 -1.95 -9.84 -25.49
N ARG A 221 -2.63 -8.70 -25.45
CA ARG A 221 -4.08 -8.67 -25.31
C ARG A 221 -4.66 -8.77 -26.70
N VAL A 222 -5.35 -9.87 -26.97
CA VAL A 222 -6.08 -10.09 -28.23
C VAL A 222 -7.53 -10.44 -27.92
N ALA A 223 -8.45 -10.16 -28.85
CA ALA A 223 -9.83 -10.49 -28.64
C ALA A 223 -10.10 -11.99 -28.63
N LYS A 224 -11.14 -12.39 -27.90
CA LYS A 224 -11.60 -13.77 -27.83
C LYS A 224 -11.83 -14.36 -29.22
N GLY A 225 -11.28 -15.54 -29.47
CA GLY A 225 -11.35 -16.22 -30.78
C GLY A 225 -10.24 -15.83 -31.76
N SER A 226 -9.38 -14.85 -31.42
CA SER A 226 -8.24 -14.48 -32.25
C SER A 226 -7.16 -15.57 -32.25
N THR A 227 -6.51 -15.71 -33.40
CA THR A 227 -5.29 -16.51 -33.59
C THR A 227 -4.19 -15.60 -34.12
N GLY A 228 -2.95 -16.05 -34.10
CA GLY A 228 -1.89 -15.26 -34.70
C GLY A 228 -0.51 -15.83 -34.49
N THR A 229 0.47 -15.04 -34.91
CA THR A 229 1.85 -15.48 -35.05
C THR A 229 2.83 -14.37 -34.71
N VAL A 230 3.93 -14.73 -34.07
CA VAL A 230 5.12 -13.90 -33.92
C VAL A 230 6.19 -14.43 -34.87
N GLU A 231 6.52 -13.64 -35.90
CA GLU A 231 7.67 -13.87 -36.77
C GLU A 231 8.88 -13.17 -36.18
N TYR A 232 10.04 -13.82 -36.11
CA TYR A 232 11.21 -13.25 -35.45
C TYR A 232 12.54 -13.70 -36.06
N GLY A 233 13.60 -12.91 -35.84
CA GLY A 233 14.95 -13.20 -36.32
C GLY A 233 16.01 -12.23 -35.80
N ALA A 234 17.25 -12.40 -36.25
CA ALA A 234 18.40 -11.63 -35.76
C ALA A 234 18.57 -10.25 -36.43
N ALA A 235 17.78 -9.94 -37.46
CA ALA A 235 17.82 -8.66 -38.17
C ALA A 235 16.42 -8.23 -38.61
N ALA A 236 16.14 -6.92 -38.63
CA ALA A 236 14.83 -6.38 -39.00
C ALA A 236 14.33 -6.82 -40.39
N GLY A 237 15.26 -7.06 -41.33
CA GLY A 237 14.95 -7.54 -42.68
C GLY A 237 14.86 -9.06 -42.82
N THR A 238 15.01 -9.85 -41.75
CA THR A 238 15.07 -11.31 -41.80
C THR A 238 14.40 -11.92 -40.57
N LEU A 239 13.09 -12.15 -40.66
CA LEU A 239 12.28 -12.83 -39.65
C LEU A 239 12.05 -14.29 -40.09
N ASP A 240 13.05 -15.15 -39.89
CA ASP A 240 13.11 -16.52 -40.42
C ASP A 240 12.51 -17.58 -39.48
N LYS A 241 12.18 -17.19 -38.25
CA LYS A 241 11.54 -18.04 -37.25
C LYS A 241 10.12 -17.59 -36.99
N LYS A 242 9.29 -18.51 -36.49
CA LYS A 242 7.87 -18.27 -36.25
C LYS A 242 7.37 -19.02 -35.02
N ALA A 243 6.56 -18.36 -34.21
CA ALA A 243 5.81 -18.94 -33.11
C ALA A 243 4.33 -18.57 -33.28
N THR A 244 3.41 -19.45 -32.90
CA THR A 244 1.97 -19.28 -33.19
C THR A 244 1.12 -19.57 -31.95
N TRP A 245 0.03 -18.85 -31.77
CA TRP A 245 -1.01 -19.19 -30.80
C TRP A 245 -2.33 -19.50 -31.53
N THR A 246 -3.11 -20.40 -30.93
CA THR A 246 -4.38 -20.89 -31.52
C THR A 246 -5.61 -20.48 -30.70
N SER A 247 -5.41 -19.76 -29.59
CA SER A 247 -6.50 -19.32 -28.71
C SER A 247 -6.13 -18.00 -28.03
N ALA A 248 -7.06 -17.05 -28.07
CA ALA A 248 -6.99 -15.80 -27.32
C ALA A 248 -6.94 -16.02 -25.80
N ASP A 249 -7.70 -16.98 -25.29
CA ASP A 249 -7.75 -17.26 -23.84
C ASP A 249 -6.39 -17.78 -23.33
N ASP A 250 -5.65 -18.49 -24.19
CA ASP A 250 -4.32 -19.02 -23.83
C ASP A 250 -3.26 -17.91 -23.90
N ILE A 251 -3.23 -17.10 -24.96
CA ILE A 251 -2.24 -16.01 -25.08
C ILE A 251 -2.48 -14.89 -24.05
N ASN A 252 -3.75 -14.54 -23.78
CA ASN A 252 -4.08 -13.50 -22.79
C ASN A 252 -3.74 -13.94 -21.37
N LYS A 253 -3.76 -15.25 -21.09
CA LYS A 253 -3.47 -15.81 -19.78
C LYS A 253 -1.99 -16.17 -19.62
N ASN A 254 -1.47 -17.03 -20.49
CA ASN A 254 -0.16 -17.67 -20.33
C ASN A 254 0.96 -16.99 -21.15
N GLY A 255 0.61 -16.13 -22.10
CA GLY A 255 1.55 -15.55 -23.06
C GLY A 255 2.16 -16.59 -24.01
N LEU A 256 3.02 -16.12 -24.93
CA LEU A 256 3.75 -16.96 -25.88
C LEU A 256 5.24 -16.97 -25.52
N VAL A 257 5.74 -18.13 -25.10
CA VAL A 257 7.16 -18.28 -24.74
C VAL A 257 8.00 -18.57 -25.98
N ILE A 258 8.98 -17.71 -26.24
CA ILE A 258 10.02 -17.90 -27.26
C ILE A 258 11.33 -18.22 -26.53
N THR A 259 12.02 -19.27 -26.94
CA THR A 259 13.27 -19.76 -26.32
C THR A 259 14.41 -19.82 -27.33
N GLY A 260 15.64 -20.05 -26.86
CA GLY A 260 16.83 -20.17 -27.72
C GLY A 260 17.26 -18.85 -28.34
N LEU A 261 16.96 -17.74 -27.68
CA LEU A 261 17.45 -16.41 -28.03
C LEU A 261 18.86 -16.20 -27.44
N THR A 262 19.68 -15.38 -28.08
CA THR A 262 20.99 -15.00 -27.53
C THR A 262 20.83 -13.80 -26.59
N PRO A 263 21.13 -13.92 -25.28
CA PRO A 263 21.12 -12.78 -24.40
C PRO A 263 22.10 -11.71 -24.86
N GLY A 264 21.70 -10.44 -24.76
CA GLY A 264 22.54 -9.31 -25.15
C GLY A 264 22.57 -9.02 -26.66
N GLU A 265 21.91 -9.81 -27.50
CA GLU A 265 21.73 -9.52 -28.93
C GLU A 265 20.29 -9.09 -29.21
N ALA A 266 20.09 -8.20 -30.18
CA ALA A 266 18.74 -7.77 -30.56
C ALA A 266 18.01 -8.91 -31.29
N MET A 267 16.77 -9.16 -30.89
CA MET A 267 15.78 -9.97 -31.59
C MET A 267 14.78 -9.01 -32.22
N TYR A 268 14.60 -9.13 -33.53
CA TYR A 268 13.56 -8.41 -34.26
C TYR A 268 12.35 -9.30 -34.42
N TYR A 269 11.16 -8.73 -34.27
CA TYR A 269 9.92 -9.49 -34.35
C TYR A 269 8.76 -8.70 -34.94
N ARG A 270 7.77 -9.42 -35.46
CA ARG A 270 6.52 -8.89 -35.99
C ARG A 270 5.37 -9.75 -35.49
N ILE A 271 4.29 -9.10 -35.09
CA ILE A 271 3.08 -9.75 -34.60
C ILE A 271 2.05 -9.66 -35.71
N SER A 272 1.43 -10.78 -36.07
CA SER A 272 0.30 -10.83 -36.99
C SER A 272 -0.85 -11.55 -36.32
N THR A 273 -2.05 -10.98 -36.36
CA THR A 273 -3.24 -11.56 -35.76
C THR A 273 -4.37 -11.67 -36.75
N LYS A 274 -5.27 -12.61 -36.47
CA LYS A 274 -6.46 -12.89 -37.26
C LYS A 274 -7.65 -13.17 -36.36
N LEU A 275 -8.79 -12.56 -36.68
CA LEU A 275 -10.07 -12.81 -36.01
C LEU A 275 -11.19 -12.96 -37.06
N ASP A 276 -11.96 -14.04 -36.96
CA ASP A 276 -13.13 -14.26 -37.82
C ASP A 276 -14.41 -13.82 -37.08
N VAL A 277 -15.12 -12.81 -37.61
CA VAL A 277 -16.37 -12.25 -37.06
C VAL A 277 -17.43 -12.19 -38.16
N ASP A 278 -18.60 -12.79 -37.95
CA ASP A 278 -19.75 -12.73 -38.87
C ASP A 278 -19.43 -13.08 -40.33
N GLY A 279 -18.50 -14.02 -40.55
CA GLY A 279 -18.06 -14.44 -41.88
C GLY A 279 -17.05 -13.51 -42.56
N GLN A 280 -16.57 -12.48 -41.86
CA GLN A 280 -15.44 -11.64 -42.27
C GLN A 280 -14.19 -12.00 -41.48
N THR A 281 -13.04 -12.02 -42.15
CA THR A 281 -11.73 -12.17 -41.51
C THR A 281 -11.12 -10.78 -41.33
N LEU A 282 -10.83 -10.41 -40.08
CA LEU A 282 -10.06 -9.23 -39.71
C LEU A 282 -8.61 -9.67 -39.49
N GLU A 283 -7.66 -8.98 -40.11
CA GLU A 283 -6.23 -9.23 -39.93
C GLU A 283 -5.54 -7.92 -39.55
N ASP A 284 -4.56 -8.03 -38.67
CA ASP A 284 -3.70 -6.92 -38.29
C ASP A 284 -2.26 -7.39 -38.15
N THR A 285 -1.30 -6.51 -38.45
CA THR A 285 0.11 -6.80 -38.40
C THR A 285 0.89 -5.59 -37.93
N SER A 286 1.69 -5.79 -36.88
CA SER A 286 2.54 -4.74 -36.32
C SER A 286 3.67 -4.35 -37.29
N ASP A 287 4.29 -3.20 -37.02
CA ASP A 287 5.63 -2.92 -37.51
C ASP A 287 6.65 -3.96 -37.00
N VAL A 288 7.85 -3.94 -37.58
CA VAL A 288 8.97 -4.74 -37.05
C VAL A 288 9.50 -4.06 -35.80
N LEU A 289 9.33 -4.74 -34.67
CA LEU A 289 9.78 -4.32 -33.36
C LEU A 289 11.11 -5.01 -33.03
N ASP A 290 11.81 -4.50 -32.02
CA ASP A 290 13.01 -5.12 -31.47
C ASP A 290 12.91 -5.26 -29.95
N LEU A 291 13.53 -6.32 -29.43
CA LEU A 291 13.83 -6.48 -28.02
C LEU A 291 15.22 -7.07 -27.85
N LYS A 292 15.80 -6.89 -26.67
CA LYS A 292 17.13 -7.40 -26.34
C LYS A 292 17.03 -8.28 -25.12
N PRO A 293 17.08 -9.62 -25.27
CA PRO A 293 16.93 -10.52 -24.15
C PRO A 293 18.04 -10.29 -23.12
N ILE A 294 17.71 -10.21 -21.84
CA ILE A 294 18.66 -10.06 -20.76
C ILE A 294 19.19 -11.43 -20.30
N SER A 295 20.36 -11.43 -19.68
CA SER A 295 20.86 -12.58 -18.93
C SER A 295 20.91 -12.18 -17.46
N TYR A 296 20.31 -12.99 -16.61
CA TYR A 296 20.51 -12.92 -15.18
C TYR A 296 20.58 -14.35 -14.63
N THR A 297 21.25 -14.50 -13.50
CA THR A 297 21.32 -15.75 -12.76
C THR A 297 20.73 -15.53 -11.38
N SER A 298 19.80 -16.39 -10.97
CA SER A 298 19.35 -16.44 -9.58
C SER A 298 20.55 -16.59 -8.64
N ILE A 299 20.52 -15.86 -7.53
CA ILE A 299 21.60 -15.89 -6.55
C ILE A 299 21.54 -17.19 -5.76
N THR A 300 22.54 -18.04 -5.95
CA THR A 300 22.65 -19.33 -5.25
C THR A 300 23.90 -19.42 -4.38
N ASP A 301 24.91 -18.59 -4.64
CA ASP A 301 26.19 -18.63 -3.95
C ASP A 301 26.09 -17.91 -2.61
N ALA A 302 26.39 -18.61 -1.51
CA ALA A 302 26.20 -18.11 -0.15
C ALA A 302 26.88 -16.76 0.12
N ALA A 303 27.99 -16.48 -0.58
CA ALA A 303 28.78 -15.25 -0.42
C ALA A 303 28.09 -13.99 -0.96
N ASP A 304 27.11 -14.13 -1.86
CA ASP A 304 26.36 -13.00 -2.41
C ASP A 304 25.15 -12.60 -1.55
N TRP A 305 24.73 -13.48 -0.64
CA TRP A 305 23.64 -13.21 0.29
C TRP A 305 24.09 -12.22 1.37
N ALA A 306 23.19 -11.34 1.78
CA ALA A 306 23.40 -10.40 2.87
C ALA A 306 23.33 -11.09 4.25
N SER A 307 24.13 -12.14 4.45
CA SER A 307 24.12 -12.97 5.67
C SER A 307 24.49 -12.22 6.95
N TRP A 308 24.94 -10.97 6.84
CA TRP A 308 25.11 -10.09 7.99
C TRP A 308 23.75 -9.72 8.62
N GLY A 309 22.68 -9.64 7.83
CA GLY A 309 21.35 -9.27 8.32
C GLY A 309 20.74 -10.32 9.24
N SER A 310 20.93 -11.62 8.98
CA SER A 310 20.46 -12.70 9.88
C SER A 310 21.11 -12.65 11.27
N LYS A 311 22.25 -11.97 11.40
CA LYS A 311 22.98 -11.77 12.66
C LYS A 311 22.76 -10.38 13.27
N GLY A 312 22.26 -9.46 12.46
CA GLY A 312 22.06 -8.07 12.83
C GLY A 312 20.69 -7.81 13.45
N ILE A 313 20.51 -6.58 13.89
CA ILE A 313 19.23 -6.02 14.32
C ILE A 313 18.95 -4.80 13.47
N MET A 314 17.77 -4.76 12.85
CA MET A 314 17.31 -3.61 12.09
C MET A 314 16.42 -2.73 12.96
N TYR A 315 16.62 -1.42 12.88
CA TYR A 315 15.79 -0.44 13.55
C TYR A 315 15.03 0.38 12.49
N GLN A 316 13.70 0.28 12.50
CA GLN A 316 12.83 0.98 11.58
C GLN A 316 12.41 2.32 12.17
N LEU A 317 12.47 3.38 11.35
CA LEU A 317 11.98 4.70 11.73
C LEU A 317 11.38 5.46 10.56
N ILE A 318 10.58 6.48 10.92
CA ILE A 318 10.10 7.50 10.00
C ILE A 318 10.91 8.77 10.27
N VAL A 319 11.69 9.22 9.30
CA VAL A 319 12.63 10.34 9.50
C VAL A 319 11.90 11.58 10.02
N ARG A 320 10.75 11.93 9.43
CA ARG A 320 9.91 13.09 9.77
C ARG A 320 9.41 13.13 11.21
N THR A 321 9.31 11.98 11.87
CA THR A 321 8.77 11.86 13.23
C THR A 321 9.78 11.24 14.17
N PHE A 322 11.05 11.14 13.76
CA PHE A 322 12.10 10.57 14.60
C PHE A 322 12.84 11.64 15.39
N ALA A 323 13.63 12.52 14.76
CA ALA A 323 14.38 13.56 15.48
C ALA A 323 14.60 14.79 14.58
N ASP A 324 14.32 15.99 15.08
CA ASP A 324 14.55 17.26 14.38
C ASP A 324 16.01 17.69 14.59
N GLY A 325 16.77 17.82 13.50
CA GLY A 325 18.18 18.19 13.52
C GLY A 325 18.43 19.69 13.31
N GLY A 326 17.37 20.47 13.08
CA GLY A 326 17.37 21.87 12.72
C GLY A 326 17.54 22.12 11.23
N ALA A 327 17.02 21.24 10.36
CA ALA A 327 17.17 21.37 8.91
C ALA A 327 15.84 21.50 8.18
N THR A 328 15.25 22.70 8.04
CA THR A 328 14.28 22.93 6.94
C THR A 328 14.37 24.27 6.19
N LYS A 329 14.02 24.13 4.90
CA LYS A 329 13.50 25.09 3.90
C LYS A 329 13.92 26.57 3.99
N ALA A 330 14.82 27.00 3.10
CA ALA A 330 14.51 28.18 2.28
C ALA A 330 13.60 27.76 1.11
N VAL A 331 12.28 27.85 1.28
CA VAL A 331 11.40 28.06 0.11
C VAL A 331 11.49 29.55 -0.19
N GLY A 332 12.41 29.94 -1.08
CA GLY A 332 12.37 31.29 -1.64
C GLY A 332 13.66 31.96 -2.10
N ASP A 333 14.83 31.31 -2.18
CA ASP A 333 15.97 31.96 -2.87
C ASP A 333 16.75 31.00 -3.77
N SER A 334 16.80 31.37 -5.05
CA SER A 334 17.19 30.54 -6.19
C SER A 334 18.70 30.55 -6.46
N LYS A 335 19.55 30.81 -5.45
CA LYS A 335 20.98 31.11 -5.71
C LYS A 335 22.03 30.47 -4.81
N THR A 336 21.71 29.51 -3.95
CA THR A 336 22.72 28.69 -3.26
C THR A 336 22.19 27.28 -3.02
N GLU A 337 22.95 26.25 -3.43
CA GLU A 337 22.61 24.82 -3.30
C GLU A 337 22.40 24.33 -1.85
N SER A 338 22.56 25.18 -0.84
CA SER A 338 22.35 24.82 0.57
C SER A 338 21.66 25.93 1.35
N GLY A 339 20.60 26.55 0.82
CA GLY A 339 19.80 27.58 1.53
C GLY A 339 19.08 27.07 2.80
N ILE A 340 19.81 26.47 3.73
CA ILE A 340 19.33 25.83 4.96
C ILE A 340 19.77 26.72 6.13
N ASP A 341 18.81 27.17 6.94
CA ASP A 341 19.09 27.80 8.22
C ASP A 341 19.23 26.72 9.30
N THR A 342 20.46 26.28 9.56
CA THR A 342 20.78 25.25 10.57
C THR A 342 20.57 25.72 12.02
N THR A 343 20.03 26.92 12.25
CA THR A 343 19.86 27.50 13.58
C THR A 343 18.45 27.35 14.15
N LYS A 344 17.49 26.77 13.41
CA LYS A 344 16.09 26.67 13.84
C LYS A 344 15.52 25.26 13.66
N MET A 345 15.09 24.68 14.77
CA MET A 345 14.23 23.50 14.82
C MET A 345 12.84 23.89 14.36
N ASP A 346 12.33 23.24 13.32
CA ASP A 346 11.02 23.53 12.73
C ASP A 346 9.93 22.54 13.16
N GLY A 347 10.31 21.55 13.96
CA GLY A 347 9.45 20.49 14.43
C GLY A 347 9.28 19.35 13.43
N VAL A 348 10.05 19.27 12.35
CA VAL A 348 10.04 18.12 11.44
C VAL A 348 11.32 17.34 11.61
N GLY A 349 11.22 16.03 11.76
CA GLY A 349 12.39 15.17 11.84
C GLY A 349 13.13 15.11 10.50
N ASP A 350 14.46 15.07 10.55
CA ASP A 350 15.31 15.21 9.38
C ASP A 350 16.56 14.31 9.44
N LEU A 351 17.28 14.20 8.33
CA LEU A 351 18.48 13.36 8.21
C LEU A 351 19.61 13.83 9.14
N VAL A 352 19.66 15.12 9.50
CA VAL A 352 20.64 15.66 10.44
C VAL A 352 20.33 15.19 11.87
N GLY A 353 19.05 15.20 12.25
CA GLY A 353 18.56 14.71 13.53
C GLY A 353 18.81 13.20 13.66
N LEU A 354 18.52 12.43 12.60
CA LEU A 354 18.86 11.02 12.55
C LEU A 354 20.37 10.77 12.70
N ARG A 355 21.22 11.54 12.00
CA ARG A 355 22.67 11.44 12.14
C ARG A 355 23.13 11.69 13.58
N LYS A 356 22.54 12.68 14.25
CA LYS A 356 22.83 12.98 15.67
C LYS A 356 22.33 11.88 16.62
N ALA A 357 21.33 11.09 16.21
CA ALA A 357 20.78 9.98 16.98
C ALA A 357 21.55 8.65 16.84
N LEU A 358 22.53 8.56 15.94
CA LEU A 358 23.33 7.34 15.73
C LEU A 358 23.97 6.79 17.02
N PRO A 359 24.48 7.59 17.98
CA PRO A 359 25.00 7.06 19.24
C PRO A 359 23.95 6.28 20.05
N TYR A 360 22.71 6.80 20.12
CA TYR A 360 21.60 6.10 20.78
C TYR A 360 21.27 4.78 20.07
N LEU A 361 21.16 4.80 18.73
CA LEU A 361 20.87 3.61 17.94
C LEU A 361 21.98 2.56 18.08
N LYS A 362 23.24 3.00 18.17
CA LYS A 362 24.38 2.11 18.41
C LYS A 362 24.33 1.48 19.80
N GLU A 363 23.98 2.27 20.82
CA GLU A 363 23.87 1.81 22.20
C GLU A 363 22.72 0.81 22.38
N LEU A 364 21.57 1.07 21.73
CA LEU A 364 20.46 0.11 21.67
C LEU A 364 20.89 -1.20 20.97
N GLY A 365 21.87 -1.11 20.07
CA GLY A 365 22.52 -2.24 19.41
C GLY A 365 22.04 -2.51 17.99
N ALA A 366 21.46 -1.51 17.32
CA ALA A 366 21.12 -1.58 15.90
C ALA A 366 22.38 -1.79 15.04
N ASP A 367 22.28 -2.68 14.06
CA ASP A 367 23.31 -2.92 13.03
C ASP A 367 22.87 -2.37 11.66
N ALA A 368 21.58 -2.08 11.49
CA ALA A 368 21.01 -1.42 10.33
C ALA A 368 19.87 -0.48 10.74
N ILE A 369 19.70 0.60 9.98
CA ILE A 369 18.55 1.50 10.06
C ILE A 369 17.77 1.37 8.77
N TRP A 370 16.48 1.09 8.88
CA TRP A 370 15.53 1.21 7.78
C TRP A 370 14.75 2.52 7.94
N MET A 371 14.93 3.41 6.97
CA MET A 371 14.16 4.64 6.86
C MET A 371 12.99 4.39 5.92
N THR A 372 11.76 4.72 6.34
CA THR A 372 10.62 4.88 5.42
C THR A 372 10.96 5.87 4.29
N PRO A 373 10.19 5.95 3.19
CA PRO A 373 10.61 6.70 2.01
C PRO A 373 11.01 8.14 2.33
N VAL A 374 12.23 8.51 1.90
CA VAL A 374 12.83 9.85 2.07
C VAL A 374 12.90 10.63 0.76
N PHE A 375 12.46 10.03 -0.34
CA PHE A 375 12.42 10.66 -1.66
C PHE A 375 11.31 11.71 -1.73
N LYS A 376 11.42 12.64 -2.68
CA LYS A 376 10.35 13.61 -2.93
C LYS A 376 9.02 12.91 -3.20
N ALA A 377 8.00 13.28 -2.44
CA ALA A 377 6.68 12.66 -2.54
C ALA A 377 5.57 13.72 -2.46
N LYS A 378 4.35 13.30 -2.85
CA LYS A 378 3.17 14.15 -2.73
C LYS A 378 2.65 14.18 -1.28
N SER A 379 2.74 13.06 -0.57
CA SER A 379 2.31 12.93 0.82
C SER A 379 3.45 13.10 1.83
N TYR A 380 3.09 13.27 3.10
CA TYR A 380 4.06 13.25 4.20
C TYR A 380 4.65 11.85 4.44
N HIS A 381 3.94 10.77 4.10
CA HIS A 381 4.38 9.40 4.38
C HIS A 381 5.36 8.86 3.32
N GLY A 382 5.42 9.47 2.14
CA GLY A 382 6.50 9.26 1.16
C GLY A 382 6.27 8.14 0.13
N TYR A 383 5.27 7.28 0.33
CA TYR A 383 5.00 6.13 -0.55
C TYR A 383 4.48 6.50 -1.95
N ASP A 384 4.04 7.75 -2.15
CA ASP A 384 3.65 8.32 -3.45
C ASP A 384 4.80 9.18 -4.03
N THR A 385 5.85 8.51 -4.50
CA THR A 385 7.08 9.18 -4.98
C THR A 385 6.86 9.99 -6.27
N THR A 386 7.38 11.21 -6.28
CA THR A 386 7.36 12.14 -7.43
C THR A 386 8.71 12.25 -8.13
N ASP A 387 9.81 12.01 -7.42
CA ASP A 387 11.18 12.03 -7.95
C ASP A 387 12.08 11.13 -7.08
N PHE A 388 12.54 10.02 -7.67
CA PHE A 388 13.38 9.03 -6.99
C PHE A 388 14.84 9.46 -6.82
N TYR A 389 15.31 10.49 -7.53
CA TYR A 389 16.72 10.91 -7.55
C TYR A 389 17.04 12.04 -6.56
N ASP A 390 16.06 12.46 -5.77
CA ASP A 390 16.25 13.54 -4.81
C ASP A 390 15.56 13.26 -3.49
N ILE A 391 16.16 13.78 -2.43
CA ILE A 391 15.59 13.72 -1.08
C ILE A 391 14.45 14.74 -1.00
N ASP A 392 13.39 14.41 -0.25
CA ASP A 392 12.35 15.38 0.06
C ASP A 392 12.96 16.56 0.84
N PRO A 393 12.85 17.81 0.34
CA PRO A 393 13.48 18.97 0.96
C PRO A 393 13.03 19.26 2.40
N SER A 394 11.97 18.61 2.89
CA SER A 394 11.53 18.69 4.28
C SER A 394 12.17 17.69 5.22
N VAL A 395 12.98 16.74 4.72
CA VAL A 395 13.79 15.84 5.57
C VAL A 395 15.30 16.00 5.33
N GLY A 396 15.72 16.77 4.33
CA GLY A 396 17.11 17.16 4.12
C GLY A 396 17.52 17.24 2.65
N THR A 397 18.81 17.07 2.39
CA THR A 397 19.41 17.06 1.05
C THR A 397 20.15 15.77 0.75
N ARG A 398 20.54 15.55 -0.52
CA ARG A 398 21.46 14.45 -0.87
C ARG A 398 22.79 14.52 -0.10
N LYS A 399 23.27 15.72 0.23
CA LYS A 399 24.49 15.87 1.06
C LYS A 399 24.24 15.40 2.49
N ASP A 400 23.09 15.73 3.08
CA ASP A 400 22.75 15.24 4.42
C ASP A 400 22.63 13.71 4.43
N PHE A 401 22.14 13.12 3.34
CA PHE A 401 22.13 11.67 3.15
C PHE A 401 23.54 11.06 3.11
N THR A 402 24.47 11.61 2.31
CA THR A 402 25.86 11.13 2.28
C THR A 402 26.57 11.32 3.62
N ASP A 403 26.33 12.45 4.28
CA ASP A 403 26.87 12.73 5.62
C ASP A 403 26.33 11.73 6.67
N LEU A 404 25.07 11.33 6.57
CA LEU A 404 24.44 10.32 7.42
C LEU A 404 25.04 8.94 7.16
N THR A 405 25.16 8.52 5.90
CA THR A 405 25.68 7.19 5.54
C THR A 405 27.14 7.04 6.00
N GLU A 406 27.98 8.05 5.78
CA GLU A 406 29.37 8.05 6.27
C GLU A 406 29.44 7.91 7.80
N ALA A 407 28.63 8.67 8.54
CA ALA A 407 28.59 8.60 10.00
C ALA A 407 28.04 7.26 10.52
N ALA A 408 27.01 6.72 9.86
CA ALA A 408 26.43 5.42 10.19
C ALA A 408 27.44 4.29 9.96
N HIS A 409 28.13 4.30 8.82
CA HIS A 409 29.19 3.33 8.51
C HIS A 409 30.34 3.40 9.52
N ALA A 410 30.74 4.60 9.94
CA ALA A 410 31.73 4.79 11.00
C ALA A 410 31.28 4.20 12.35
N ALA A 411 29.98 4.20 12.64
CA ALA A 411 29.38 3.54 13.80
C ALA A 411 29.14 2.02 13.58
N GLY A 412 29.41 1.50 12.38
CA GLY A 412 29.12 0.12 12.00
C GLY A 412 27.62 -0.16 11.81
N ILE A 413 26.85 0.85 11.41
CA ILE A 413 25.42 0.79 11.15
C ILE A 413 25.19 0.91 9.64
N LYS A 414 24.37 0.03 9.07
CA LYS A 414 23.99 0.03 7.66
C LYS A 414 22.77 0.92 7.40
N ILE A 415 22.69 1.50 6.20
CA ILE A 415 21.55 2.34 5.79
C ILE A 415 20.70 1.59 4.75
N ILE A 416 19.45 1.32 5.12
CA ILE A 416 18.45 0.65 4.27
C ILE A 416 17.38 1.67 3.89
N LEU A 417 17.17 1.83 2.58
CA LEU A 417 16.17 2.74 2.02
C LEU A 417 14.88 1.98 1.72
N ASP A 418 13.73 2.58 2.03
CA ASP A 418 12.45 2.11 1.49
C ASP A 418 12.35 2.52 0.01
N LEU A 419 12.21 1.56 -0.89
CA LEU A 419 12.13 1.77 -2.32
C LEU A 419 10.80 1.23 -2.85
N VAL A 420 9.90 2.16 -3.17
CA VAL A 420 8.58 1.86 -3.74
C VAL A 420 8.71 1.65 -5.24
N GLN A 421 8.73 0.39 -5.62
CA GLN A 421 8.89 -0.01 -7.02
C GLN A 421 7.56 -0.21 -7.74
N ASN A 422 6.47 -0.52 -7.02
CA ASN A 422 5.19 -0.84 -7.63
C ASN A 422 4.53 0.35 -8.35
N HIS A 423 4.56 1.54 -7.74
CA HIS A 423 3.80 2.71 -8.21
C HIS A 423 4.56 4.01 -7.97
N VAL A 424 4.02 5.10 -8.51
CA VAL A 424 4.46 6.49 -8.28
C VAL A 424 3.25 7.36 -7.94
N ALA A 425 3.44 8.63 -7.59
CA ALA A 425 2.32 9.56 -7.45
C ALA A 425 1.64 9.89 -8.81
N ASP A 426 0.35 10.19 -8.79
CA ASP A 426 -0.45 10.71 -9.91
C ASP A 426 0.00 12.10 -10.45
N VAL A 427 0.91 12.74 -9.74
CA VAL A 427 1.60 13.99 -10.11
C VAL A 427 3.08 13.78 -10.47
N ASN A 428 3.56 12.53 -10.50
CA ASN A 428 4.90 12.20 -10.97
C ASN A 428 5.04 12.62 -12.45
N PRO A 429 6.15 13.26 -12.87
CA PRO A 429 6.34 13.70 -14.25
C PRO A 429 6.18 12.60 -15.29
N TRP A 430 6.56 11.36 -14.98
CA TRP A 430 6.37 10.22 -15.89
C TRP A 430 4.88 9.96 -16.12
N PHE A 431 4.08 9.92 -15.05
CA PHE A 431 2.65 9.66 -15.17
C PHE A 431 1.90 10.82 -15.81
N VAL A 432 2.23 12.07 -15.43
CA VAL A 432 1.63 13.26 -16.05
C VAL A 432 1.87 13.26 -17.56
N ALA A 433 3.09 12.95 -18.00
CA ALA A 433 3.40 12.82 -19.42
C ALA A 433 2.68 11.63 -20.07
N GLY A 434 2.70 10.46 -19.44
CA GLY A 434 2.10 9.23 -19.98
C GLY A 434 0.56 9.22 -19.98
N ALA A 435 -0.06 10.10 -19.19
CA ALA A 435 -1.52 10.24 -19.10
C ALA A 435 -2.09 11.35 -20.01
N ASP A 436 -1.26 12.12 -20.72
CA ASP A 436 -1.73 13.19 -21.60
C ASP A 436 -1.23 12.98 -23.03
N PRO A 437 -2.08 12.51 -23.96
CA PRO A 437 -1.74 12.33 -25.37
C PRO A 437 -1.21 13.58 -26.10
N LYS A 438 -1.36 14.78 -25.50
CA LYS A 438 -0.85 16.05 -26.05
C LYS A 438 0.54 16.40 -25.50
N HIS A 439 1.04 15.68 -24.50
CA HIS A 439 2.36 15.92 -23.93
C HIS A 439 3.47 15.45 -24.89
N ALA A 440 4.56 16.21 -25.00
CA ALA A 440 5.64 15.92 -25.95
C ALA A 440 6.33 14.57 -25.70
N ASP A 441 6.33 14.11 -24.45
CA ASP A 441 6.91 12.82 -24.02
C ASP A 441 5.87 11.69 -23.86
N TYR A 442 4.64 11.85 -24.37
CA TYR A 442 3.57 10.85 -24.22
C TYR A 442 4.03 9.44 -24.65
N ASP A 443 4.52 9.30 -25.89
CA ASP A 443 4.96 8.00 -26.45
C ASP A 443 6.10 7.35 -25.65
N LYS A 444 6.86 8.14 -24.90
CA LYS A 444 7.96 7.64 -24.06
C LYS A 444 7.44 7.03 -22.76
N TYR A 445 6.48 7.68 -22.12
CA TYR A 445 6.04 7.36 -20.76
C TYR A 445 4.69 6.65 -20.69
N HIS A 446 3.88 6.66 -21.75
CA HIS A 446 2.57 6.03 -21.73
C HIS A 446 2.66 4.55 -21.32
N ASP A 447 3.53 3.78 -21.98
CA ASP A 447 3.72 2.35 -21.69
C ASP A 447 4.54 2.07 -20.40
N TRP A 448 4.95 3.09 -19.66
CA TRP A 448 5.53 2.90 -18.32
C TRP A 448 4.46 2.58 -17.29
N PHE A 449 3.18 2.73 -17.63
CA PHE A 449 2.05 2.48 -16.75
C PHE A 449 1.12 1.40 -17.32
N VAL A 450 0.33 0.82 -16.43
CA VAL A 450 -0.66 -0.17 -16.78
C VAL A 450 -1.99 0.54 -17.09
N TRP A 451 -2.45 0.42 -18.33
CA TRP A 451 -3.71 1.02 -18.82
C TRP A 451 -4.74 -0.07 -19.13
N SER A 452 -6.02 0.27 -19.13
CA SER A 452 -7.10 -0.62 -19.57
C SER A 452 -7.51 -0.28 -21.00
N ASP A 453 -7.62 -1.32 -21.83
CA ASP A 453 -8.11 -1.21 -23.21
C ASP A 453 -9.65 -1.36 -23.29
N GLN A 454 -10.28 -1.94 -22.24
CA GLN A 454 -11.73 -2.21 -22.17
C GLN A 454 -12.26 -2.13 -20.74
N TYR A 455 -13.35 -1.39 -20.53
CA TYR A 455 -14.06 -1.28 -19.25
C TYR A 455 -14.59 -2.61 -18.71
N SER A 456 -14.89 -3.58 -19.57
CA SER A 456 -15.26 -4.94 -19.16
C SER A 456 -14.15 -5.62 -18.35
N ASN A 457 -12.87 -5.31 -18.65
CA ASN A 457 -11.73 -5.79 -17.86
C ASN A 457 -11.63 -5.06 -16.51
N MET A 458 -12.05 -3.79 -16.45
CA MET A 458 -12.05 -3.01 -15.20
C MET A 458 -13.03 -3.56 -14.16
N LEU A 459 -14.15 -4.15 -14.61
CA LEU A 459 -15.17 -4.72 -13.73
C LEU A 459 -14.88 -6.17 -13.30
N ALA A 460 -13.91 -6.84 -13.94
CA ALA A 460 -13.57 -8.23 -13.67
C ALA A 460 -12.48 -8.39 -12.60
N ASP A 461 -11.68 -7.35 -12.37
CA ASP A 461 -10.58 -7.35 -11.41
C ASP A 461 -11.04 -6.77 -10.07
N GLY A 462 -11.12 -7.63 -9.05
CA GLY A 462 -11.44 -7.25 -7.69
C GLY A 462 -10.18 -7.06 -6.83
N HIS A 463 -10.29 -6.19 -5.83
CA HIS A 463 -9.23 -5.95 -4.86
C HIS A 463 -8.79 -7.25 -4.16
N PRO A 464 -7.48 -7.54 -4.01
CA PRO A 464 -7.04 -8.77 -3.35
C PRO A 464 -7.48 -8.95 -1.89
N TRP A 465 -7.83 -7.88 -1.17
CA TRP A 465 -8.19 -7.95 0.25
C TRP A 465 -9.69 -7.84 0.57
N ASP A 466 -10.49 -7.23 -0.29
CA ASP A 466 -11.94 -7.07 -0.04
C ASP A 466 -12.83 -7.36 -1.26
N GLY A 467 -12.24 -7.69 -2.42
CA GLY A 467 -12.96 -7.98 -3.65
C GLY A 467 -13.70 -6.78 -4.24
N SER A 468 -13.43 -5.55 -3.78
CA SER A 468 -14.04 -4.33 -4.32
C SER A 468 -13.52 -4.00 -5.72
N ALA A 469 -14.36 -3.40 -6.55
CA ALA A 469 -14.13 -3.22 -8.00
C ALA A 469 -13.32 -1.96 -8.39
N VAL A 470 -12.56 -1.36 -7.47
CA VAL A 470 -11.86 -0.07 -7.73
C VAL A 470 -10.35 -0.26 -7.85
N MET A 471 -9.92 -1.25 -8.63
CA MET A 471 -8.51 -1.46 -9.01
C MET A 471 -8.07 -0.56 -10.17
N TRP A 472 -8.99 0.26 -10.68
CA TRP A 472 -8.79 1.12 -11.83
C TRP A 472 -9.27 2.53 -11.52
N ALA A 473 -8.54 3.55 -11.97
CA ALA A 473 -8.96 4.95 -11.98
C ALA A 473 -8.79 5.53 -13.38
N CYS A 474 -9.43 6.66 -13.69
CA CYS A 474 -9.37 7.25 -15.02
C CYS A 474 -8.86 8.69 -14.98
N LYS A 475 -8.09 9.07 -15.99
CA LYS A 475 -7.55 10.42 -16.22
C LYS A 475 -7.43 10.63 -17.72
N ASN A 476 -7.86 11.78 -18.22
CA ASN A 476 -7.81 12.11 -19.66
C ASN A 476 -8.38 11.01 -20.58
N TYR A 477 -9.53 10.44 -20.22
CA TYR A 477 -10.22 9.38 -20.98
C TYR A 477 -9.47 8.04 -21.07
N GLN A 478 -8.42 7.85 -20.28
CA GLN A 478 -7.66 6.61 -20.17
C GLN A 478 -7.78 6.10 -18.74
N CYS A 479 -7.94 4.80 -18.56
CA CYS A 479 -8.04 4.20 -17.24
C CYS A 479 -6.79 3.40 -16.92
N TYR A 480 -6.20 3.63 -15.75
CA TYR A 480 -4.96 3.02 -15.31
C TYR A 480 -5.18 2.16 -14.07
N HIS A 481 -4.31 1.16 -13.91
CA HIS A 481 -4.35 0.25 -12.78
C HIS A 481 -3.77 0.93 -11.52
N GLN A 482 -4.42 0.70 -10.39
CA GLN A 482 -4.12 1.33 -9.10
C GLN A 482 -4.57 0.44 -7.94
N ILE A 483 -3.71 -0.46 -7.46
CA ILE A 483 -4.03 -1.29 -6.29
C ILE A 483 -4.05 -0.49 -4.97
N PHE A 484 -3.40 0.67 -4.91
CA PHE A 484 -3.24 1.48 -3.69
C PHE A 484 -4.01 2.81 -3.71
N GLY A 485 -5.01 2.96 -4.58
CA GLY A 485 -5.80 4.18 -4.68
C GLY A 485 -5.41 5.04 -5.89
N GLY A 486 -6.39 5.81 -6.41
CA GLY A 486 -6.22 6.62 -7.63
C GLY A 486 -4.96 7.51 -7.64
N PRO A 487 -4.52 8.08 -6.49
CA PRO A 487 -3.27 8.83 -6.43
C PRO A 487 -1.97 8.02 -6.70
N MET A 488 -2.03 6.69 -6.83
CA MET A 488 -0.87 5.79 -6.93
C MET A 488 -0.96 4.88 -8.18
N PRO A 489 -0.76 5.43 -9.41
CA PRO A 489 -0.68 4.64 -10.64
C PRO A 489 0.48 3.65 -10.64
N GLU A 490 0.20 2.43 -11.07
CA GLU A 490 1.20 1.35 -11.13
C GLU A 490 2.11 1.40 -12.35
N LEU A 491 3.38 1.07 -12.10
CA LEU A 491 4.41 0.93 -13.12
C LEU A 491 4.32 -0.42 -13.83
N ASN A 492 4.56 -0.41 -15.13
CA ASN A 492 4.51 -1.59 -15.97
C ASN A 492 5.88 -2.28 -16.07
N TYR A 493 6.12 -3.31 -15.26
CA TYR A 493 7.37 -4.10 -15.28
C TYR A 493 7.52 -5.05 -16.46
N ARG A 494 6.52 -5.12 -17.35
CA ARG A 494 6.68 -5.74 -18.67
C ARG A 494 7.41 -4.82 -19.65
N ASN A 495 7.48 -3.53 -19.33
CA ASN A 495 8.26 -2.58 -20.11
C ASN A 495 9.75 -2.62 -19.69
N PRO A 496 10.69 -2.97 -20.59
CA PRO A 496 12.11 -3.01 -20.26
C PRO A 496 12.68 -1.64 -19.86
N ALA A 497 12.07 -0.53 -20.28
CA ALA A 497 12.51 0.81 -19.89
C ALA A 497 12.25 1.10 -18.41
N VAL A 498 11.14 0.61 -17.85
CA VAL A 498 10.82 0.73 -16.40
C VAL A 498 11.83 -0.06 -15.59
N ARG A 499 12.09 -1.33 -15.95
CA ARG A 499 13.10 -2.20 -15.34
C ARG A 499 14.49 -1.54 -15.34
N ALA A 500 14.89 -0.99 -16.49
CA ALA A 500 16.17 -0.31 -16.62
C ALA A 500 16.26 0.97 -15.77
N GLU A 501 15.18 1.74 -15.66
CA GLU A 501 15.16 2.96 -14.84
C GLU A 501 15.24 2.64 -13.34
N MET A 502 14.54 1.60 -12.88
CA MET A 502 14.59 1.17 -11.47
C MET A 502 15.98 0.66 -11.07
N LYS A 503 16.69 -0.03 -11.98
CA LYS A 503 18.10 -0.39 -11.78
C LYS A 503 19.00 0.84 -11.65
N LYS A 504 18.81 1.88 -12.48
CA LYS A 504 19.57 3.14 -12.37
C LYS A 504 19.31 3.86 -11.06
N ILE A 505 18.06 3.93 -10.62
CA ILE A 505 17.67 4.51 -9.32
C ILE A 505 18.38 3.77 -8.20
N SER A 506 18.39 2.44 -8.23
CA SER A 506 19.11 1.65 -7.24
C SER A 506 20.62 1.92 -7.27
N GLN A 507 21.27 1.89 -8.44
CA GLN A 507 22.69 2.21 -8.56
C GLN A 507 23.01 3.59 -7.98
N HIS A 508 22.19 4.61 -8.29
CA HIS A 508 22.37 5.97 -7.81
C HIS A 508 22.47 6.05 -6.28
N TRP A 509 21.56 5.37 -5.56
CA TRP A 509 21.58 5.42 -4.10
C TRP A 509 22.65 4.53 -3.47
N ILE A 510 23.02 3.40 -4.11
CA ILE A 510 24.18 2.60 -3.68
C ILE A 510 25.47 3.41 -3.82
N ASP A 511 25.62 4.19 -4.90
CA ASP A 511 26.78 5.09 -5.10
C ASP A 511 26.88 6.16 -4.01
N LEU A 512 25.73 6.57 -3.45
CA LEU A 512 25.65 7.52 -2.34
C LEU A 512 25.75 6.86 -0.94
N GLY A 513 25.98 5.56 -0.87
CA GLY A 513 26.28 4.84 0.38
C GLY A 513 25.14 4.00 0.95
N ALA A 514 24.03 3.79 0.24
CA ALA A 514 23.00 2.85 0.67
C ALA A 514 23.53 1.40 0.72
N ASP A 515 23.09 0.64 1.71
CA ASP A 515 23.49 -0.76 1.93
C ASP A 515 22.41 -1.76 1.55
N GLY A 516 21.24 -1.29 1.14
CA GLY A 516 20.12 -2.16 0.82
C GLY A 516 18.81 -1.41 0.68
N TYR A 517 17.79 -2.20 0.36
CA TYR A 517 16.44 -1.72 0.13
C TYR A 517 15.42 -2.59 0.87
N ARG A 518 14.49 -1.93 1.55
CA ARG A 518 13.17 -2.51 1.84
C ARG A 518 12.28 -2.22 0.64
N LEU A 519 11.74 -3.27 0.04
CA LEU A 519 10.98 -3.24 -1.20
C LEU A 519 9.49 -3.25 -0.84
N ASP A 520 8.87 -2.08 -0.95
CA ASP A 520 7.45 -1.89 -0.67
C ASP A 520 6.56 -2.71 -1.60
N ALA A 521 5.48 -3.27 -1.04
CA ALA A 521 4.46 -3.96 -1.81
C ALA A 521 5.03 -5.00 -2.79
N SER A 522 6.11 -5.70 -2.42
CA SER A 522 6.94 -6.42 -3.38
C SER A 522 6.22 -7.57 -4.10
N LYS A 523 5.13 -8.06 -3.52
CA LYS A 523 4.27 -9.06 -4.18
C LYS A 523 3.43 -8.52 -5.34
N HIS A 524 3.26 -7.19 -5.46
CA HIS A 524 2.30 -6.56 -6.37
C HIS A 524 2.88 -6.08 -7.71
N ILE A 525 4.11 -6.45 -8.05
CA ILE A 525 4.80 -6.00 -9.26
C ILE A 525 4.07 -6.40 -10.57
N ASP A 526 3.51 -7.61 -10.65
CA ASP A 526 2.66 -8.06 -11.76
C ASP A 526 1.41 -8.78 -11.22
N GLN A 527 0.42 -7.98 -10.83
CA GLN A 527 -0.86 -8.46 -10.28
C GLN A 527 -1.67 -9.32 -11.28
N PHE A 528 -1.42 -9.19 -12.58
CA PHE A 528 -2.11 -9.99 -13.59
C PHE A 528 -1.66 -11.45 -13.55
N ASP A 529 -0.36 -11.69 -13.36
CA ASP A 529 0.18 -13.05 -13.22
C ASP A 529 -0.28 -13.71 -11.92
N ASP A 530 -0.42 -12.95 -10.84
CA ASP A 530 -0.97 -13.42 -9.56
C ASP A 530 -2.40 -13.96 -9.76
N ASN A 531 -3.25 -13.17 -10.43
CA ASN A 531 -4.63 -13.52 -10.73
C ASN A 531 -4.73 -14.74 -11.67
N ALA A 532 -3.80 -14.85 -12.62
CA ALA A 532 -3.75 -15.94 -13.59
C ALA A 532 -3.13 -17.24 -13.03
N LYS A 533 -2.47 -17.19 -11.86
CA LYS A 533 -1.75 -18.30 -11.21
C LYS A 533 -0.66 -18.89 -12.09
N ILE A 534 0.17 -18.01 -12.66
CA ILE A 534 1.29 -18.41 -13.51
C ILE A 534 2.36 -19.14 -12.70
N SER A 535 3.04 -20.10 -13.33
CA SER A 535 4.16 -20.80 -12.69
C SER A 535 5.32 -19.85 -12.37
N LEU A 536 5.99 -20.07 -11.24
CA LEU A 536 7.02 -19.18 -10.68
C LEU A 536 8.16 -18.84 -11.65
N ASP A 537 8.55 -19.78 -12.52
CA ASP A 537 9.60 -19.60 -13.52
C ASP A 537 9.22 -18.62 -14.63
N LYS A 538 7.93 -18.32 -14.78
CA LYS A 538 7.38 -17.42 -15.80
C LYS A 538 6.75 -16.18 -15.21
N HIS A 539 6.57 -16.12 -13.90
CA HIS A 539 5.81 -15.08 -13.22
C HIS A 539 6.56 -13.74 -13.19
N GLY A 540 5.93 -12.66 -13.66
CA GLY A 540 6.53 -11.34 -13.80
C GLY A 540 7.21 -10.83 -12.53
N THR A 541 6.50 -10.85 -11.40
CA THR A 541 7.04 -10.47 -10.07
C THR A 541 8.34 -11.21 -9.72
N HIS A 542 8.34 -12.54 -9.75
CA HIS A 542 9.50 -13.35 -9.34
C HIS A 542 10.67 -13.24 -10.32
N VAL A 543 10.38 -13.13 -11.62
CA VAL A 543 11.39 -12.88 -12.65
C VAL A 543 12.06 -11.52 -12.44
N TRP A 544 11.27 -10.47 -12.16
CA TRP A 544 11.80 -9.14 -11.84
C TRP A 544 12.70 -9.19 -10.61
N TRP A 545 12.26 -9.80 -9.51
CA TRP A 545 13.07 -9.79 -8.29
C TRP A 545 14.38 -10.57 -8.44
N LYS A 546 14.39 -11.69 -9.17
CA LYS A 546 15.64 -12.40 -9.47
C LYS A 546 16.58 -11.58 -10.35
N GLU A 547 16.05 -10.87 -11.34
CA GLU A 547 16.85 -9.95 -12.15
C GLU A 547 17.40 -8.80 -11.32
N PHE A 548 16.56 -8.16 -10.50
CA PHE A 548 16.96 -7.03 -9.66
C PHE A 548 18.00 -7.45 -8.62
N ASN A 549 17.82 -8.63 -8.00
CA ASN A 549 18.79 -9.23 -7.10
C ASN A 549 20.11 -9.55 -7.82
N HIS A 550 20.06 -10.15 -9.01
CA HIS A 550 21.26 -10.34 -9.83
C HIS A 550 22.00 -9.02 -10.08
N PHE A 551 21.27 -7.98 -10.50
CA PHE A 551 21.84 -6.66 -10.77
C PHE A 551 22.55 -6.08 -9.55
N VAL A 552 21.88 -6.00 -8.39
CA VAL A 552 22.49 -5.37 -7.20
C VAL A 552 23.65 -6.17 -6.61
N LYS A 553 23.72 -7.49 -6.83
CA LYS A 553 24.79 -8.35 -6.30
C LYS A 553 25.96 -8.55 -7.26
N LYS A 554 25.71 -8.55 -8.57
CA LYS A 554 26.70 -8.94 -9.59
C LYS A 554 27.10 -7.83 -10.54
N GLU A 555 26.22 -6.88 -10.79
CA GLU A 555 26.47 -5.80 -11.77
C GLU A 555 26.84 -4.49 -11.09
N VAL A 556 26.27 -4.19 -9.92
CA VAL A 556 26.59 -2.99 -9.15
C VAL A 556 28.00 -3.09 -8.57
N VAL A 557 28.85 -2.12 -8.92
CA VAL A 557 30.23 -2.04 -8.42
C VAL A 557 30.25 -1.31 -7.07
N ARG A 558 30.77 -1.95 -6.03
CA ARG A 558 30.99 -1.36 -4.71
C ARG A 558 32.46 -1.40 -4.31
N PRO A 559 32.93 -0.54 -3.38
CA PRO A 559 34.26 -0.63 -2.82
C PRO A 559 34.58 -2.05 -2.33
N ALA A 560 35.83 -2.49 -2.54
CA ALA A 560 36.26 -3.80 -2.08
C ALA A 560 36.06 -3.94 -0.55
N GLY A 561 35.45 -5.03 -0.12
CA GLY A 561 35.14 -5.28 1.29
C GLY A 561 33.82 -4.70 1.78
N SER A 562 33.05 -4.00 0.94
CA SER A 562 31.65 -3.67 1.24
C SER A 562 30.86 -4.96 1.53
N ALA A 563 29.98 -4.90 2.53
CA ALA A 563 29.04 -5.99 2.77
C ALA A 563 28.09 -6.17 1.58
N ALA A 564 27.54 -7.37 1.37
CA ALA A 564 26.52 -7.57 0.35
C ALA A 564 25.31 -6.64 0.58
N VAL A 565 24.77 -6.09 -0.51
CA VAL A 565 23.56 -5.24 -0.50
C VAL A 565 22.39 -6.06 0.04
N LEU A 566 21.62 -5.55 0.98
CA LEU A 566 20.44 -6.25 1.51
C LEU A 566 19.21 -5.94 0.66
N LEU A 567 18.54 -6.95 0.11
CA LEU A 567 17.18 -6.82 -0.41
C LEU A 567 16.20 -7.49 0.55
N THR A 568 15.23 -6.73 1.04
CA THR A 568 14.15 -7.25 1.87
C THR A 568 12.78 -6.85 1.34
N GLY A 569 11.84 -7.80 1.25
CA GLY A 569 10.51 -7.56 0.69
C GLY A 569 9.40 -7.50 1.72
N GLU A 570 8.44 -6.63 1.48
CA GLU A 570 7.15 -6.66 2.16
C GLU A 570 6.16 -7.54 1.41
N ASN A 571 6.09 -8.81 1.81
CA ASN A 571 5.12 -9.76 1.29
C ASN A 571 4.13 -10.15 2.39
N ARG A 572 3.05 -9.36 2.51
CA ARG A 572 2.11 -9.50 3.64
C ARG A 572 1.11 -10.64 3.47
N TRP A 573 1.23 -11.65 4.34
CA TRP A 573 0.18 -12.63 4.66
C TRP A 573 0.14 -12.81 6.17
N ASP A 574 -0.96 -12.45 6.82
CA ASP A 574 -1.03 -12.47 8.29
C ASP A 574 -1.35 -13.86 8.87
N ASP A 575 -1.98 -14.74 8.07
CA ASP A 575 -2.42 -16.07 8.49
C ASP A 575 -1.26 -17.08 8.42
N PRO A 576 -0.88 -17.74 9.53
CA PRO A 576 0.10 -18.83 9.54
C PRO A 576 -0.19 -19.96 8.56
N ALA A 577 -1.44 -20.20 8.19
CA ALA A 577 -1.78 -21.19 7.17
C ALA A 577 -1.33 -20.79 5.75
N GLN A 578 -1.03 -19.51 5.51
CA GLN A 578 -0.66 -18.95 4.21
C GLN A 578 0.85 -18.78 4.01
N TYR A 579 1.70 -19.24 4.95
CA TYR A 579 3.16 -19.10 4.82
C TYR A 579 3.75 -19.67 3.52
N GLY A 580 3.06 -20.64 2.90
CA GLY A 580 3.45 -21.20 1.60
C GLY A 580 3.54 -20.16 0.49
N GLU A 581 2.73 -19.09 0.55
CA GLU A 581 2.75 -17.98 -0.39
C GLU A 581 4.00 -17.09 -0.24
N MET A 582 4.67 -17.12 0.92
CA MET A 582 5.92 -16.41 1.17
C MET A 582 7.14 -17.16 0.62
N MET A 583 7.04 -18.48 0.41
CA MET A 583 8.18 -19.33 0.07
C MET A 583 8.85 -18.96 -1.27
N PRO A 584 8.10 -18.60 -2.34
CA PRO A 584 8.70 -18.19 -3.60
C PRO A 584 9.68 -17.02 -3.50
N TYR A 585 9.42 -16.07 -2.59
CA TYR A 585 10.29 -14.92 -2.37
C TYR A 585 11.61 -15.30 -1.69
N GLY A 586 11.70 -16.50 -1.11
CA GLY A 586 12.92 -17.03 -0.52
C GLY A 586 14.09 -17.13 -1.50
N GLY A 587 13.82 -17.24 -2.81
CA GLY A 587 14.84 -17.28 -3.88
C GLY A 587 15.00 -15.95 -4.62
N ASP A 588 14.19 -14.96 -4.26
CA ASP A 588 14.13 -13.66 -4.91
C ASP A 588 14.96 -12.61 -4.16
N MET A 589 14.97 -12.67 -2.83
CA MET A 589 15.49 -11.62 -1.94
C MET A 589 16.14 -12.23 -0.68
N ASP A 590 17.02 -11.47 -0.02
CA ASP A 590 17.75 -11.93 1.17
C ASP A 590 16.81 -12.18 2.36
N SER A 591 15.81 -11.31 2.53
CA SER A 591 14.83 -11.43 3.62
C SER A 591 13.42 -10.94 3.25
N GLN A 592 12.46 -11.19 4.14
CA GLN A 592 11.11 -10.64 4.07
C GLN A 592 10.45 -10.59 5.45
N PHE A 593 9.41 -9.77 5.58
CA PHE A 593 8.61 -9.64 6.81
C PHE A 593 7.85 -10.92 7.17
N ASP A 594 7.98 -11.35 8.43
CA ASP A 594 7.27 -12.51 8.96
C ASP A 594 5.95 -12.13 9.66
N PHE A 595 4.97 -11.68 8.85
CA PHE A 595 3.63 -11.35 9.33
C PHE A 595 2.93 -12.51 10.05
N PRO A 596 3.04 -13.79 9.60
CA PRO A 596 2.42 -14.88 10.34
C PRO A 596 3.06 -15.14 11.70
N PHE A 597 4.40 -15.09 11.81
CA PHE A 597 5.07 -15.17 13.13
C PHE A 597 4.58 -14.09 14.07
N ARG A 598 4.50 -12.85 13.58
CA ARG A 598 3.96 -11.71 14.34
C ARG A 598 2.55 -12.01 14.87
N SER A 599 1.66 -12.53 14.02
CA SER A 599 0.30 -12.92 14.43
C SER A 599 0.31 -13.97 15.55
N ILE A 600 1.18 -14.97 15.45
CA ILE A 600 1.34 -16.01 16.48
C ILE A 600 1.85 -15.43 17.80
N VAL A 601 2.83 -14.52 17.76
CA VAL A 601 3.34 -13.82 18.97
C VAL A 601 2.23 -12.97 19.61
N GLY A 602 1.45 -12.25 18.80
CA GLY A 602 0.29 -11.50 19.28
C GLY A 602 -0.75 -12.40 19.96
N ASN A 603 -1.06 -13.56 19.38
CA ASN A 603 -1.93 -14.56 19.98
C ASN A 603 -1.38 -15.08 21.31
N PHE A 604 -0.07 -15.38 21.36
CA PHE A 604 0.63 -15.84 22.56
C PHE A 604 0.48 -14.85 23.71
N VAL A 605 0.86 -13.59 23.48
CA VAL A 605 0.90 -12.54 24.50
C VAL A 605 -0.51 -12.12 24.97
N ASN A 606 -1.51 -12.27 24.10
CA ASN A 606 -2.91 -12.07 24.45
C ASN A 606 -3.59 -13.28 25.13
N GLY A 607 -2.82 -14.33 25.43
CA GLY A 607 -3.29 -15.45 26.25
C GLY A 607 -4.13 -16.47 25.50
N GLN A 608 -4.05 -16.52 24.17
CA GLN A 608 -4.61 -17.64 23.40
C GLN A 608 -3.85 -18.94 23.73
N ALA A 609 -4.33 -20.09 23.24
CA ALA A 609 -3.76 -21.40 23.54
C ALA A 609 -3.84 -22.36 22.34
N GLY A 610 -3.16 -23.51 22.44
CA GLY A 610 -3.13 -24.53 21.40
C GLY A 610 -2.13 -24.21 20.30
N GLU A 611 -2.43 -24.62 19.07
CA GLU A 611 -1.56 -24.42 17.89
C GLU A 611 -1.43 -22.94 17.49
N ALA A 612 -2.42 -22.10 17.83
CA ALA A 612 -2.44 -20.67 17.49
C ALA A 612 -1.30 -19.85 18.14
N ILE A 613 -0.60 -20.43 19.11
CA ILE A 613 0.52 -19.80 19.83
C ILE A 613 1.86 -20.52 19.61
N ASP A 614 1.89 -21.57 18.77
CA ASP A 614 3.08 -22.40 18.58
C ASP A 614 4.05 -21.79 17.56
N PHE A 615 4.71 -20.70 17.95
CA PHE A 615 5.71 -20.04 17.10
C PHE A 615 6.93 -20.93 16.85
N VAL A 616 7.26 -21.88 17.74
CA VAL A 616 8.37 -22.82 17.54
C VAL A 616 8.06 -23.80 16.40
N GLY A 617 6.87 -24.39 16.41
CA GLY A 617 6.41 -25.26 15.33
C GLY A 617 6.39 -24.53 13.98
N TYR A 618 5.90 -23.29 13.98
CA TYR A 618 5.90 -22.42 12.81
C TYR A 618 7.31 -22.14 12.28
N VAL A 619 8.23 -21.66 13.13
CA VAL A 619 9.61 -21.31 12.75
C VAL A 619 10.33 -22.53 12.15
N ASN A 620 10.23 -23.69 12.80
CA ASN A 620 10.81 -24.94 12.29
C ASN A 620 10.26 -25.32 10.92
N LYS A 621 8.94 -25.20 10.73
CA LYS A 621 8.28 -25.53 9.46
C LYS A 621 8.78 -24.65 8.33
N VAL A 622 8.82 -23.33 8.56
CA VAL A 622 9.22 -22.37 7.54
C VAL A 622 10.70 -22.49 7.20
N GLN A 623 11.58 -22.63 8.20
CA GLN A 623 13.01 -22.81 7.95
C GLN A 623 13.31 -24.12 7.20
N ALA A 624 12.62 -25.21 7.52
CA ALA A 624 12.78 -26.47 6.81
C ALA A 624 12.36 -26.37 5.33
N ASP A 625 11.24 -25.69 5.05
CA ASP A 625 10.75 -25.52 3.68
C ASP A 625 11.65 -24.59 2.85
N LEU A 626 12.12 -23.49 3.44
CA LEU A 626 13.11 -22.60 2.81
C LEU A 626 14.40 -23.36 2.48
N ALA A 627 14.92 -24.14 3.43
CA ALA A 627 16.14 -24.92 3.25
C ALA A 627 15.98 -26.06 2.21
N ALA A 628 14.79 -26.63 2.08
CA ALA A 628 14.50 -27.65 1.08
C ALA A 628 14.50 -27.09 -0.37
N GLY A 629 14.40 -25.77 -0.54
CA GLY A 629 14.41 -25.09 -1.84
C GLY A 629 13.16 -25.33 -2.71
N GLY A 630 12.19 -26.10 -2.22
CA GLY A 630 10.91 -26.32 -2.89
C GLY A 630 10.14 -25.00 -3.04
N ASN A 631 9.38 -24.86 -4.13
CA ASN A 631 8.58 -23.67 -4.43
C ASN A 631 9.36 -22.35 -4.45
N GLY A 632 10.67 -22.37 -4.71
CA GLY A 632 11.49 -21.17 -4.85
C GLY A 632 12.23 -20.74 -3.58
N GLY A 633 12.24 -21.52 -2.50
CA GLY A 633 12.98 -21.21 -1.28
C GLY A 633 14.52 -21.23 -1.42
N SER A 634 15.21 -20.68 -0.41
CA SER A 634 16.67 -20.72 -0.28
C SER A 634 17.09 -20.97 1.17
N PRO A 635 18.13 -21.80 1.44
CA PRO A 635 18.69 -21.97 2.79
C PRO A 635 19.41 -20.72 3.32
N HIS A 636 19.69 -19.74 2.46
CA HIS A 636 20.34 -18.48 2.83
C HIS A 636 19.36 -17.35 3.12
N HIS A 637 18.08 -17.53 2.78
CA HIS A 637 17.03 -16.58 3.09
C HIS A 637 16.69 -16.61 4.58
N TYR A 638 16.43 -15.44 5.15
CA TYR A 638 16.02 -15.30 6.55
C TYR A 638 14.80 -14.41 6.69
N LEU A 639 14.04 -14.64 7.75
CA LEU A 639 12.81 -13.91 8.01
C LEU A 639 13.04 -12.81 9.04
N GLU A 640 12.31 -11.72 8.85
CA GLU A 640 12.31 -10.58 9.76
C GLU A 640 11.34 -10.82 10.91
N ARG A 641 11.87 -10.83 12.14
CA ARG A 641 11.11 -11.07 13.37
C ARG A 641 10.72 -9.72 13.96
N PHE A 642 9.43 -9.40 14.00
CA PHE A 642 8.96 -8.06 14.39
C PHE A 642 7.60 -8.11 15.08
N LEU A 643 7.25 -7.06 15.83
CA LEU A 643 5.93 -6.89 16.46
C LEU A 643 5.07 -5.83 15.77
N SER A 644 5.69 -4.79 15.20
CA SER A 644 5.00 -3.69 14.55
C SER A 644 5.89 -2.98 13.54
N ASN A 645 5.28 -2.13 12.72
CA ASN A 645 5.93 -1.25 11.78
C ASN A 645 5.05 0.02 11.59
N HIS A 646 5.37 0.86 10.62
CA HIS A 646 4.62 2.09 10.34
C HIS A 646 3.16 1.89 9.85
N ASP A 647 2.72 0.67 9.56
CA ASP A 647 1.36 0.33 9.06
C ASP A 647 0.54 -0.50 10.05
N LEU A 648 1.14 -0.89 11.18
CA LEU A 648 0.52 -1.74 12.19
C LEU A 648 0.31 -0.97 13.50
N GLU A 649 -0.76 -1.31 14.21
CA GLU A 649 -0.96 -0.76 15.56
C GLU A 649 0.22 -1.13 16.46
N ARG A 650 0.57 -0.22 17.36
CA ARG A 650 1.74 -0.41 18.22
C ARG A 650 1.47 -1.52 19.24
N PRO A 651 2.48 -2.32 19.62
CA PRO A 651 2.29 -3.48 20.49
C PRO A 651 1.70 -3.08 21.86
N ALA A 652 2.09 -1.91 22.38
CA ALA A 652 1.59 -1.41 23.65
C ALA A 652 0.07 -1.20 23.64
N THR A 653 -0.50 -0.76 22.52
CA THR A 653 -1.96 -0.62 22.36
C THR A 653 -2.64 -1.97 22.13
N GLN A 654 -2.03 -2.84 21.32
CA GLN A 654 -2.56 -4.18 21.06
C GLN A 654 -2.66 -5.03 22.34
N PHE A 655 -1.83 -4.75 23.35
CA PHE A 655 -1.74 -5.54 24.59
C PHE A 655 -2.38 -4.84 25.81
N GLU A 656 -3.01 -3.66 25.65
CA GLU A 656 -3.37 -2.70 26.72
C GLU A 656 -4.48 -3.14 27.71
N GLY A 657 -5.03 -4.34 27.60
CA GLY A 657 -6.19 -4.79 28.40
C GLY A 657 -5.97 -5.08 29.90
N ALA A 658 -4.83 -4.76 30.53
CA ALA A 658 -4.58 -5.14 31.93
C ALA A 658 -3.51 -4.28 32.65
N GLY A 659 -3.94 -3.47 33.63
CA GLY A 659 -3.05 -2.76 34.56
C GLY A 659 -2.07 -3.71 35.26
N ALA A 660 -0.80 -3.33 35.30
CA ALA A 660 0.35 -4.14 35.75
C ALA A 660 0.66 -5.44 34.95
N ALA A 661 0.02 -5.69 33.80
CA ALA A 661 0.41 -6.78 32.88
C ALA A 661 1.01 -6.30 31.55
N LEU A 662 0.88 -5.02 31.19
CA LEU A 662 1.36 -4.52 29.90
C LEU A 662 2.88 -4.57 29.77
N ASP A 663 3.62 -4.05 30.76
CA ASP A 663 5.09 -4.05 30.75
C ASP A 663 5.66 -5.49 30.65
N ALA A 664 5.14 -6.41 31.47
CA ALA A 664 5.54 -7.82 31.41
C ALA A 664 5.26 -8.46 30.05
N LYS A 665 4.09 -8.20 29.46
CA LYS A 665 3.72 -8.66 28.11
C LYS A 665 4.64 -8.10 27.03
N LEU A 666 4.98 -6.82 27.09
CA LEU A 666 5.91 -6.20 26.15
C LEU A 666 7.31 -6.80 26.27
N LYS A 667 7.81 -6.98 27.50
CA LYS A 667 9.10 -7.68 27.76
C LYS A 667 9.08 -9.12 27.26
N GLN A 668 7.97 -9.82 27.42
CA GLN A 668 7.80 -11.19 26.95
C GLN A 668 7.79 -11.27 25.42
N ALA A 669 7.05 -10.37 24.75
CA ALA A 669 7.02 -10.26 23.29
C ALA A 669 8.40 -9.95 22.70
N ALA A 670 9.10 -8.95 23.29
CA ALA A 670 10.47 -8.58 22.92
C ALA A 670 11.43 -9.75 23.10
N THR A 671 11.28 -10.52 24.18
CA THR A 671 12.08 -11.73 24.42
C THR A 671 11.91 -12.70 23.27
N ILE A 672 10.68 -13.05 22.89
CA ILE A 672 10.42 -13.98 21.77
C ILE A 672 11.07 -13.50 20.47
N VAL A 673 10.90 -12.22 20.11
CA VAL A 673 11.47 -11.65 18.88
C VAL A 673 13.00 -11.70 18.87
N LEU A 674 13.65 -11.39 20.00
CA LEU A 674 15.11 -11.30 20.09
C LEU A 674 15.80 -12.66 20.33
N THR A 675 15.06 -13.73 20.68
CA THR A 675 15.63 -15.07 20.94
C THR A 675 15.22 -16.14 19.93
N VAL A 676 14.56 -15.79 18.83
CA VAL A 676 14.28 -16.69 17.70
C VAL A 676 15.25 -16.39 16.53
N PRO A 677 15.69 -17.39 15.74
CA PRO A 677 16.52 -17.15 14.55
C PRO A 677 15.81 -16.32 13.47
N GLY A 678 16.57 -15.45 12.80
CA GLY A 678 16.07 -14.46 11.85
C GLY A 678 16.67 -13.08 12.13
N MET A 679 16.14 -12.04 11.49
CA MET A 679 16.56 -10.66 11.70
C MET A 679 15.52 -9.92 12.54
N PRO A 680 15.78 -9.57 13.81
CA PRO A 680 14.87 -8.74 14.58
C PRO A 680 14.73 -7.35 13.96
N VAL A 681 13.49 -6.86 13.85
CA VAL A 681 13.17 -5.49 13.44
C VAL A 681 12.44 -4.80 14.57
N ILE A 682 13.00 -3.68 15.05
CA ILE A 682 12.43 -2.85 16.12
C ILE A 682 11.89 -1.57 15.48
N TYR A 683 10.61 -1.29 15.65
CA TYR A 683 10.01 -0.04 15.19
C TYR A 683 10.14 1.05 16.27
N TYR A 684 10.54 2.26 15.88
CA TYR A 684 10.90 3.31 16.84
C TYR A 684 9.81 3.55 17.91
N GLY A 685 10.22 3.56 19.18
CA GLY A 685 9.34 3.74 20.33
C GLY A 685 8.74 2.43 20.88
N GLU A 686 8.90 1.30 20.19
CA GLU A 686 8.51 -0.01 20.70
C GLU A 686 9.28 -0.37 21.98
N GLU A 687 10.56 0.01 22.05
CA GLU A 687 11.48 -0.15 23.18
C GLU A 687 11.09 0.64 24.42
N PHE A 688 10.19 1.62 24.30
CA PHE A 688 9.61 2.36 25.43
C PHE A 688 8.15 2.02 25.67
N GLY A 689 7.54 1.19 24.82
CA GLY A 689 6.13 0.83 24.93
C GLY A 689 5.20 1.95 24.45
N LYS A 690 5.61 2.70 23.42
CA LYS A 690 4.79 3.75 22.82
C LYS A 690 3.48 3.16 22.27
N LYS A 691 2.39 3.88 22.50
CA LYS A 691 1.03 3.52 22.05
C LYS A 691 0.71 4.16 20.71
N GLY A 692 -0.19 3.51 19.98
CA GLY A 692 -0.64 3.94 18.66
C GLY A 692 -1.70 2.98 18.14
N LYS A 693 -2.82 3.53 17.71
CA LYS A 693 -3.98 2.76 17.25
C LYS A 693 -4.44 3.23 15.88
N ARG A 694 -4.83 2.30 15.02
CA ARG A 694 -5.32 2.59 13.67
C ARG A 694 -6.80 3.00 13.69
N ASP A 695 -7.08 4.10 14.40
CA ASP A 695 -8.42 4.68 14.56
C ASP A 695 -8.63 5.85 13.59
N LYS A 696 -9.88 6.06 13.15
CA LYS A 696 -10.26 7.27 12.42
C LYS A 696 -10.20 8.49 13.33
N PHE A 697 -9.57 9.58 12.87
CA PHE A 697 -9.45 10.80 13.65
C PHE A 697 -10.46 11.86 13.21
N LEU A 698 -10.60 12.15 11.90
CA LEU A 698 -11.42 13.26 11.38
C LEU A 698 -12.21 12.93 10.10
N GLY A 699 -12.87 11.78 9.98
CA GLY A 699 -13.89 11.62 8.93
C GLY A 699 -14.24 10.19 8.50
N ASN A 700 -14.82 10.11 7.29
CA ASN A 700 -15.19 8.86 6.63
C ASN A 700 -14.17 8.41 5.57
N GLU A 701 -13.07 9.14 5.37
CA GLU A 701 -12.08 8.82 4.35
C GLU A 701 -11.37 7.49 4.65
N ALA A 702 -10.91 6.82 3.58
CA ALA A 702 -10.31 5.49 3.68
C ALA A 702 -8.88 5.52 4.26
N TRP A 703 -8.16 6.63 4.05
CA TRP A 703 -6.74 6.83 4.41
C TRP A 703 -6.53 7.45 5.80
N ASP A 704 -7.60 7.93 6.45
CA ASP A 704 -7.63 8.58 7.78
C ASP A 704 -7.41 7.57 8.92
N ARG A 705 -6.29 6.85 8.96
CA ARG A 705 -6.09 5.82 10.01
C ARG A 705 -4.65 5.61 10.47
N ASP A 706 -3.66 5.86 9.63
CA ASP A 706 -2.29 5.41 9.89
C ASP A 706 -1.48 6.47 10.65
N GLU A 707 -2.02 7.67 10.78
CA GLU A 707 -1.39 8.80 11.45
C GLU A 707 -1.08 8.44 12.91
N LEU A 708 -2.05 7.88 13.63
CA LEU A 708 -1.93 7.59 15.05
C LEU A 708 -0.96 6.45 15.40
N ILE A 709 -0.41 5.75 14.40
CA ILE A 709 0.63 4.72 14.58
C ILE A 709 2.02 5.24 14.15
N ARG A 710 2.08 6.43 13.53
CA ARG A 710 3.29 7.12 13.02
C ARG A 710 3.65 8.36 13.84
N GLU A 711 3.12 8.48 15.05
CA GLU A 711 3.34 9.64 15.94
C GLU A 711 4.82 9.92 16.22
N PRO A 712 5.20 11.18 16.51
CA PRO A 712 6.53 11.57 16.99
C PRO A 712 7.18 10.61 17.99
N MET A 713 8.49 10.41 17.83
CA MET A 713 9.31 9.64 18.75
C MET A 713 9.30 10.28 20.13
N SER A 714 9.01 9.48 21.14
CA SER A 714 8.94 9.92 22.53
C SER A 714 10.35 9.98 23.13
N TRP A 715 11.16 11.00 22.80
CA TRP A 715 12.45 11.19 23.48
C TRP A 715 12.31 11.73 24.90
N PHE A 716 11.19 12.38 25.20
CA PHE A 716 11.06 13.32 26.30
C PHE A 716 10.05 12.88 27.35
N GLU A 717 10.32 13.21 28.61
CA GLU A 717 9.37 12.98 29.69
C GLU A 717 8.30 14.08 29.75
N THR A 718 8.61 15.31 29.34
CA THR A 718 7.65 16.44 29.44
C THR A 718 7.36 17.08 28.09
N ASN A 719 6.07 17.21 27.73
CA ASN A 719 5.61 17.96 26.55
C ASN A 719 4.90 19.27 26.97
N VAL A 720 5.25 20.41 26.35
CA VAL A 720 4.60 21.70 26.65
C VAL A 720 3.52 21.98 25.60
N PHE A 721 2.29 22.17 26.07
CA PHE A 721 1.14 22.48 25.22
C PHE A 721 0.68 23.95 25.41
N ALA A 722 0.47 24.68 24.33
CA ALA A 722 -0.16 25.99 24.23
C ALA A 722 -1.64 25.87 23.81
N GLY A 723 -2.58 26.37 24.62
CA GLY A 723 -4.02 26.37 24.27
C GLY A 723 -4.81 25.15 24.79
N ASP A 724 -5.94 24.82 24.14
CA ASP A 724 -6.85 23.74 24.57
C ASP A 724 -6.30 22.34 24.23
N LYS A 725 -6.00 21.52 25.24
CA LYS A 725 -5.31 20.21 25.12
C LYS A 725 -6.07 19.12 24.30
N THR A 726 -7.06 19.49 23.50
CA THR A 726 -7.91 18.62 22.69
C THR A 726 -7.50 18.50 21.20
N ALA A 727 -6.53 19.29 20.72
CA ALA A 727 -5.98 19.21 19.34
C ALA A 727 -4.45 19.31 19.30
N ALA A 728 -3.75 18.60 18.38
CA ALA A 728 -2.27 18.53 18.38
C ALA A 728 -1.52 19.78 17.92
N TRP A 729 -2.21 20.82 17.43
CA TRP A 729 -1.59 22.11 17.09
C TRP A 729 -0.97 22.84 18.28
N ASN A 730 -1.18 22.28 19.46
CA ASN A 730 -0.87 22.93 20.70
C ASN A 730 0.49 22.53 21.25
N ILE A 731 1.26 21.60 20.68
CA ILE A 731 2.65 21.44 21.16
C ILE A 731 3.44 22.71 20.81
N ASP A 732 3.90 23.42 21.85
CA ASP A 732 4.82 24.54 21.69
C ASP A 732 6.22 23.96 21.55
N ALA A 733 6.66 23.73 20.31
CA ALA A 733 7.96 23.12 20.02
C ALA A 733 9.12 23.90 20.67
N ALA A 734 9.05 25.23 20.70
CA ALA A 734 10.10 26.05 21.31
C ALA A 734 10.13 25.89 22.83
N ALA A 735 8.97 25.99 23.50
CA ALA A 735 8.90 25.81 24.94
C ALA A 735 9.21 24.37 25.35
N THR A 736 8.81 23.39 24.54
CA THR A 736 9.10 21.98 24.82
C THR A 736 10.58 21.67 24.61
N ASN A 737 11.22 22.21 23.56
CA ASN A 737 12.67 22.08 23.38
C ASN A 737 13.44 22.75 24.52
N GLU A 738 13.02 23.93 24.97
CA GLU A 738 13.63 24.61 26.12
C GLU A 738 13.44 23.81 27.42
N ALA A 739 12.25 23.22 27.64
CA ALA A 739 11.96 22.40 28.82
C ALA A 739 12.81 21.12 28.87
N ASN A 740 13.24 20.62 27.71
CA ASN A 740 13.96 19.35 27.59
C ASN A 740 15.43 19.47 27.22
N LYS A 741 15.98 20.70 27.11
CA LYS A 741 17.34 20.95 26.62
C LYS A 741 18.45 20.21 27.38
N ASP A 742 18.22 19.90 28.67
CA ASP A 742 19.18 19.25 29.55
C ASP A 742 19.00 17.72 29.64
N VAL A 743 17.92 17.18 29.03
CA VAL A 743 17.54 15.75 29.08
C VAL A 743 17.44 15.15 27.67
N LEU A 744 18.10 15.77 26.69
CA LEU A 744 18.18 15.23 25.34
C LEU A 744 19.18 14.07 25.27
N PRO A 745 18.87 12.97 24.56
CA PRO A 745 19.81 11.86 24.37
C PRO A 745 21.08 12.26 23.59
N PHE A 746 21.02 13.36 22.83
CA PHE A 746 22.13 13.89 22.05
C PHE A 746 22.00 15.41 21.88
N ALA A 747 23.13 16.12 21.72
CA ALA A 747 23.13 17.58 21.65
C ALA A 747 22.61 18.11 20.30
N GLY A 748 21.87 19.21 20.34
CA GLY A 748 21.44 19.96 19.15
C GLY A 748 20.34 19.28 18.34
N VAL A 749 19.48 18.48 18.97
CA VAL A 749 18.26 17.93 18.36
C VAL A 749 17.02 18.42 19.09
N GLY A 750 15.93 18.56 18.33
CA GLY A 750 14.65 19.04 18.79
C GLY A 750 13.56 17.98 18.74
N ILE A 751 12.42 18.36 19.30
CA ILE A 751 11.16 17.63 19.22
C ILE A 751 10.59 17.73 17.83
N THR A 752 10.17 16.59 17.30
CA THR A 752 9.31 16.55 16.12
C THR A 752 7.85 16.77 16.55
N VAL A 753 7.14 17.68 15.91
CA VAL A 753 5.69 17.85 16.00
C VAL A 753 4.99 17.08 14.88
N ALA A 754 3.65 17.10 14.89
CA ALA A 754 2.85 16.50 13.83
C ALA A 754 3.20 17.12 12.45
N PRO A 755 3.65 16.31 11.46
CA PRO A 755 4.08 16.84 10.16
C PRO A 755 2.92 17.31 9.26
N ASN A 756 1.67 17.01 9.61
CA ASN A 756 0.50 17.39 8.81
C ASN A 756 -0.47 18.32 9.58
N PRO A 757 -0.67 19.60 9.16
CA PRO A 757 -1.68 20.56 9.65
C PRO A 757 -3.11 20.01 9.76
N GLU A 758 -3.47 19.08 8.89
CA GLU A 758 -4.83 18.58 8.76
C GLU A 758 -5.10 17.35 9.64
N TYR A 759 -4.03 16.59 9.98
CA TYR A 759 -4.14 15.35 10.75
C TYR A 759 -3.18 15.33 11.93
N PRO A 760 -3.63 15.78 13.11
CA PRO A 760 -2.76 15.87 14.29
C PRO A 760 -2.43 14.51 14.93
N PHE A 761 -1.21 13.99 14.72
CA PHE A 761 -0.69 12.67 15.16
C PHE A 761 -0.32 12.55 16.67
N VAL A 762 -0.97 13.25 17.60
CA VAL A 762 -0.48 13.29 19.02
C VAL A 762 -1.45 12.72 20.04
N LYS A 763 -2.45 11.95 19.60
CA LYS A 763 -3.52 11.44 20.48
C LYS A 763 -2.99 10.70 21.70
N PHE A 764 -1.85 10.02 21.58
CA PHE A 764 -1.25 9.28 22.69
C PHE A 764 -0.15 10.03 23.45
N MET A 765 0.24 11.24 23.04
CA MET A 765 1.21 12.04 23.78
C MET A 765 0.54 12.82 24.92
N ALA A 766 1.11 12.70 26.11
CA ALA A 766 0.70 13.48 27.28
C ALA A 766 1.76 14.54 27.66
N GLU A 767 1.36 15.48 28.52
CA GLU A 767 2.31 16.44 29.14
C GLU A 767 3.39 15.73 29.95
N GLN A 768 3.11 14.51 30.44
CA GLN A 768 4.08 13.60 31.04
C GLN A 768 4.03 12.26 30.30
N GLU A 769 5.14 11.87 29.67
CA GLU A 769 5.23 10.70 28.78
C GLU A 769 6.12 9.61 29.40
N PRO A 770 5.58 8.67 30.21
CA PRO A 770 6.37 7.60 30.81
C PRO A 770 6.86 6.55 29.80
N ALA A 771 6.24 6.49 28.62
CA ALA A 771 6.69 5.68 27.49
C ALA A 771 7.67 6.49 26.59
N SER A 772 8.69 7.07 27.22
CA SER A 772 9.73 7.85 26.56
C SER A 772 11.13 7.38 26.92
N TRP A 773 12.11 7.78 26.11
CA TRP A 773 13.52 7.57 26.41
C TRP A 773 13.91 8.19 27.75
N ALA A 774 13.66 9.49 27.94
CA ALA A 774 14.08 10.20 29.16
C ALA A 774 13.50 9.59 30.44
N ALA A 775 12.22 9.18 30.43
CA ALA A 775 11.58 8.56 31.59
C ALA A 775 12.14 7.16 31.92
N GLN A 776 12.68 6.44 30.93
CA GLN A 776 13.12 5.05 31.09
C GLN A 776 14.63 4.87 31.16
N GLU A 777 15.41 5.86 30.75
CA GLU A 777 16.88 5.79 30.69
C GLU A 777 17.50 5.54 32.07
N THR A 778 16.98 6.15 33.12
CA THR A 778 17.53 5.98 34.48
C THR A 778 16.93 4.81 35.26
N ASP A 779 15.85 4.20 34.76
CA ASP A 779 15.19 3.06 35.40
C ASP A 779 15.71 1.73 34.83
N ALA A 780 16.60 1.05 35.57
CA ALA A 780 17.17 -0.23 35.15
C ALA A 780 16.15 -1.39 35.02
N SER A 781 14.91 -1.18 35.49
CA SER A 781 13.80 -2.12 35.34
C SER A 781 12.89 -1.80 34.16
N SER A 782 13.15 -0.71 33.42
CA SER A 782 12.32 -0.26 32.31
C SER A 782 12.33 -1.22 31.12
N LEU A 783 11.38 -1.02 30.20
CA LEU A 783 11.34 -1.78 28.95
C LEU A 783 12.59 -1.50 28.09
N LEU A 784 13.07 -0.24 28.05
CA LEU A 784 14.31 0.11 27.35
C LEU A 784 15.50 -0.73 27.79
N HIS A 785 15.73 -0.82 29.11
CA HIS A 785 16.84 -1.61 29.65
C HIS A 785 16.64 -3.10 29.45
N HIS A 786 15.39 -3.57 29.38
CA HIS A 786 15.10 -4.95 28.99
C HIS A 786 15.50 -5.23 27.53
N TYR A 787 15.17 -4.33 26.59
CA TYR A 787 15.63 -4.41 25.20
C TYR A 787 17.16 -4.44 25.12
N ARG A 788 17.86 -3.51 25.79
CA ARG A 788 19.34 -3.48 25.83
C ARG A 788 19.94 -4.80 26.32
N LYS A 789 19.37 -5.40 27.38
CA LYS A 789 19.80 -6.71 27.89
C LYS A 789 19.58 -7.83 26.88
N LEU A 790 18.39 -7.90 26.28
CA LEU A 790 18.07 -8.89 25.26
C LEU A 790 18.98 -8.77 24.03
N VAL A 791 19.27 -7.55 23.59
CA VAL A 791 20.19 -7.28 22.48
C VAL A 791 21.62 -7.72 22.84
N ALA A 792 22.10 -7.41 24.05
CA ALA A 792 23.40 -7.85 24.52
C ALA A 792 23.51 -9.38 24.58
N ILE A 793 22.48 -10.05 25.11
CA ILE A 793 22.38 -11.52 25.15
C ILE A 793 22.38 -12.09 23.73
N ARG A 794 21.55 -11.56 22.83
CA ARG A 794 21.49 -11.99 21.43
C ARG A 794 22.85 -11.91 20.74
N LYS A 795 23.56 -10.79 20.91
CA LYS A 795 24.88 -10.57 20.29
C LYS A 795 25.97 -11.45 20.91
N ALA A 796 25.82 -11.84 22.18
CA ALA A 796 26.80 -12.68 22.88
C ALA A 796 26.68 -14.18 22.54
N HIS A 797 25.52 -14.63 22.08
CA HIS A 797 25.21 -16.05 21.91
C HIS A 797 24.84 -16.39 20.46
N ALA A 798 25.70 -17.14 19.80
CA ALA A 798 25.57 -17.46 18.37
C ALA A 798 24.28 -18.24 18.08
N VAL A 799 23.78 -19.02 19.03
CA VAL A 799 22.55 -19.82 18.90
C VAL A 799 21.31 -19.02 18.49
N PHE A 800 21.25 -17.71 18.79
CA PHE A 800 20.12 -16.86 18.40
C PHE A 800 20.24 -16.30 16.97
N THR A 801 21.44 -16.32 16.39
CA THR A 801 21.76 -15.73 15.08
C THR A 801 22.05 -16.78 14.01
N ASP A 802 22.30 -18.01 14.41
CA ASP A 802 22.53 -19.14 13.52
C ASP A 802 21.20 -19.65 12.96
N LEU A 803 21.01 -19.50 11.64
CA LEU A 803 19.82 -19.99 10.95
C LEU A 803 19.70 -21.52 10.97
N ALA A 804 20.81 -22.23 11.21
CA ALA A 804 20.83 -23.67 11.36
C ALA A 804 20.62 -24.13 12.83
N ALA A 805 20.44 -23.20 13.78
CA ALA A 805 20.16 -23.54 15.16
C ALA A 805 18.86 -24.36 15.25
N THR A 806 18.90 -25.45 16.01
CA THR A 806 17.72 -26.27 16.25
C THR A 806 16.89 -25.65 17.37
N ILE A 807 15.63 -25.31 17.08
CA ILE A 807 14.67 -24.84 18.08
C ILE A 807 13.70 -25.97 18.44
N THR A 808 13.64 -26.34 19.72
CA THR A 808 12.82 -27.45 20.23
C THR A 808 11.81 -26.93 21.24
N LEU A 809 10.53 -27.24 21.02
CA LEU A 809 9.49 -27.00 22.01
C LEU A 809 9.65 -28.00 23.15
N VAL A 810 9.90 -27.52 24.37
CA VAL A 810 10.10 -28.35 25.57
C VAL A 810 8.81 -28.46 26.37
N LYS A 811 8.10 -27.34 26.58
CA LYS A 811 6.80 -27.30 27.26
C LYS A 811 5.86 -26.33 26.56
N ASN A 812 4.60 -26.73 26.46
CA ASN A 812 3.47 -25.87 26.10
C ASN A 812 2.28 -26.23 26.98
N THR A 813 2.28 -25.71 28.21
CA THR A 813 1.19 -25.91 29.18
C THR A 813 0.40 -24.62 29.34
N ALA A 814 -0.72 -24.67 30.08
CA ALA A 814 -1.48 -23.48 30.41
C ALA A 814 -0.66 -22.42 31.17
N ASP A 815 0.38 -22.85 31.90
CA ASP A 815 1.14 -21.99 32.79
C ASP A 815 2.49 -21.55 32.22
N VAL A 816 3.14 -22.41 31.42
CA VAL A 816 4.52 -22.21 30.97
C VAL A 816 4.66 -22.63 29.51
N TYR A 817 5.35 -21.79 28.74
CA TYR A 817 5.87 -22.14 27.42
C TYR A 817 7.40 -22.10 27.47
N GLU A 818 8.04 -23.23 27.18
CA GLU A 818 9.49 -23.38 27.22
C GLU A 818 9.97 -23.90 25.88
N TYR A 819 10.96 -23.23 25.31
CA TYR A 819 11.66 -23.71 24.13
C TYR A 819 13.16 -23.62 24.33
N LYS A 820 13.88 -24.48 23.63
CA LYS A 820 15.32 -24.64 23.72
C LYS A 820 15.92 -24.41 22.36
N LEU A 821 16.94 -23.57 22.28
CA LEU A 821 17.77 -23.45 21.09
C LEU A 821 19.10 -24.15 21.32
N GLN A 822 19.59 -24.79 20.26
CA GLN A 822 20.88 -25.48 20.27
C GLN A 822 21.63 -25.21 18.96
N SER A 823 22.88 -24.76 19.08
CA SER A 823 23.84 -24.65 17.97
C SER A 823 25.20 -25.13 18.46
N GLY A 824 25.74 -26.16 17.81
CA GLY A 824 26.94 -26.86 18.28
C GLY A 824 26.79 -27.38 19.71
N ALA A 825 27.67 -26.92 20.60
CA ALA A 825 27.66 -27.24 22.03
C ALA A 825 26.84 -26.25 22.88
N GLU A 826 26.47 -25.09 22.33
CA GLU A 826 25.69 -24.08 23.06
C GLU A 826 24.22 -24.50 23.13
N THR A 827 23.66 -24.47 24.33
CA THR A 827 22.25 -24.77 24.60
C THR A 827 21.66 -23.73 25.53
N ILE A 828 20.61 -23.05 25.07
CA ILE A 828 19.90 -22.03 25.84
C ILE A 828 18.41 -22.33 25.82
N SER A 829 17.79 -22.33 27.00
CA SER A 829 16.34 -22.42 27.15
C SER A 829 15.74 -21.03 27.38
N VAL A 830 14.62 -20.75 26.74
CA VAL A 830 13.80 -19.57 27.00
C VAL A 830 12.49 -20.04 27.63
N VAL A 831 12.15 -19.49 28.80
CA VAL A 831 10.94 -19.88 29.53
C VAL A 831 10.04 -18.67 29.68
N LEU A 832 8.79 -18.83 29.26
CA LEU A 832 7.76 -17.80 29.24
C LEU A 832 6.64 -18.19 30.20
N ASN A 833 6.34 -17.34 31.18
CA ASN A 833 5.23 -17.52 32.11
C ASN A 833 3.93 -17.00 31.49
N ARG A 834 2.86 -17.79 31.54
CA ARG A 834 1.55 -17.46 30.96
C ARG A 834 0.51 -17.07 32.00
N THR A 835 0.91 -16.95 33.26
CA THR A 835 0.02 -16.73 34.41
C THR A 835 0.34 -15.41 35.12
N SER A 836 -0.62 -14.95 35.94
CA SER A 836 -0.48 -13.75 36.78
C SER A 836 0.35 -13.96 38.05
N THR A 837 0.89 -15.15 38.27
CA THR A 837 1.74 -15.48 39.41
C THR A 837 3.11 -15.96 38.94
N PRO A 838 4.20 -15.68 39.64
CA PRO A 838 5.50 -16.26 39.31
C PRO A 838 5.47 -17.79 39.26
N GLN A 839 6.22 -18.38 38.33
CA GLN A 839 6.31 -19.83 38.14
C GLN A 839 7.72 -20.33 38.49
N PRO A 840 7.90 -21.19 39.51
CA PRO A 840 9.21 -21.75 39.84
C PRO A 840 9.56 -22.87 38.87
N ILE A 841 10.71 -22.75 38.20
CA ILE A 841 11.18 -23.72 37.21
C ILE A 841 12.51 -24.32 37.70
N PRO A 842 12.53 -25.64 38.00
CA PRO A 842 13.75 -26.32 38.43
C PRO A 842 14.69 -26.58 37.25
N TRP A 843 15.99 -26.55 37.52
CA TRP A 843 17.07 -26.81 36.58
C TRP A 843 18.03 -27.86 37.13
N GLY A 844 18.67 -28.63 36.24
CA GLY A 844 19.77 -29.51 36.59
C GLY A 844 21.10 -28.74 36.62
N ALA A 845 22.06 -29.17 37.45
CA ALA A 845 23.35 -28.47 37.66
C ALA A 845 23.19 -26.97 38.00
N ALA A 846 24.31 -26.23 38.12
CA ALA A 846 24.27 -24.78 38.32
C ALA A 846 24.06 -24.07 36.97
N ALA A 847 22.80 -23.87 36.58
CA ALA A 847 22.43 -23.12 35.38
C ALA A 847 22.55 -21.60 35.63
N THR A 848 22.71 -20.82 34.56
CA THR A 848 22.81 -19.35 34.64
C THR A 848 21.61 -18.69 33.97
N GLU A 849 20.90 -17.82 34.68
CA GLU A 849 19.84 -16.98 34.13
C GLU A 849 20.47 -15.69 33.57
N LEU A 850 20.37 -15.49 32.26
CA LEU A 850 21.16 -14.49 31.51
C LEU A 850 20.65 -13.05 31.68
N LEU A 851 19.38 -12.83 32.03
CA LEU A 851 18.85 -11.46 32.25
C LEU A 851 19.33 -10.86 33.57
N THR A 852 19.58 -11.70 34.58
CA THR A 852 19.99 -11.31 35.94
C THR A 852 21.43 -11.68 36.27
N GLY A 853 22.04 -12.60 35.52
CA GLY A 853 23.36 -13.17 35.78
C GLY A 853 23.40 -14.15 36.97
N MET A 854 22.24 -14.53 37.51
CA MET A 854 22.18 -15.41 38.68
C MET A 854 22.42 -16.88 38.30
N THR A 855 23.21 -17.58 39.11
CA THR A 855 23.40 -19.03 38.99
C THR A 855 22.58 -19.78 40.03
N GLY A 856 21.89 -20.85 39.63
CA GLY A 856 21.02 -21.59 40.54
C GLY A 856 20.51 -22.91 39.97
N MET A 857 19.84 -23.69 40.82
CA MET A 857 19.15 -24.93 40.45
C MET A 857 17.63 -24.72 40.25
N SER A 858 17.13 -23.49 40.42
CA SER A 858 15.74 -23.12 40.22
C SER A 858 15.66 -21.61 40.05
N PHE A 859 14.78 -21.15 39.16
CA PHE A 859 14.49 -19.72 38.95
C PHE A 859 12.99 -19.48 38.94
N ASP A 860 12.57 -18.35 39.50
CA ASP A 860 11.18 -17.88 39.41
C ASP A 860 11.00 -17.07 38.12
N VAL A 861 10.14 -17.55 37.22
CA VAL A 861 9.74 -16.79 36.04
C VAL A 861 8.68 -15.76 36.46
N PRO A 862 8.90 -14.45 36.31
CA PRO A 862 7.95 -13.43 36.76
C PRO A 862 6.56 -13.61 36.12
N ALA A 863 5.50 -13.10 36.76
CA ALA A 863 4.15 -13.11 36.21
C ALA A 863 4.12 -12.49 34.81
N TYR A 864 3.60 -13.21 33.83
CA TYR A 864 3.64 -12.86 32.40
C TYR A 864 5.04 -12.52 31.84
N GLY A 865 6.11 -12.87 32.56
CA GLY A 865 7.48 -12.54 32.21
C GLY A 865 8.19 -13.67 31.47
N ALA A 866 9.51 -13.51 31.34
CA ALA A 866 10.40 -14.48 30.73
C ALA A 866 11.72 -14.58 31.50
N ILE A 867 12.39 -15.73 31.37
CA ILE A 867 13.79 -15.93 31.73
C ILE A 867 14.53 -16.60 30.59
N ILE A 868 15.84 -16.36 30.50
CA ILE A 868 16.72 -16.99 29.51
C ILE A 868 17.80 -17.75 30.27
N VAL A 869 17.88 -19.06 30.09
CA VAL A 869 18.73 -19.93 30.92
C VAL A 869 19.73 -20.66 30.06
N GLN A 870 21.02 -20.43 30.33
CA GLN A 870 22.11 -21.20 29.76
C GLN A 870 22.40 -22.41 30.65
N ASN A 871 22.31 -23.60 30.07
CA ASN A 871 22.69 -24.85 30.74
C ASN A 871 24.18 -25.11 30.48
N ASN A 872 24.98 -25.07 31.54
CA ASN A 872 26.43 -25.30 31.51
C ASN A 872 26.79 -26.79 31.51
#